data_AF-A0A2S8XUM5-F1
#
_entry.id   AF-A0A2S8XUM5-F1
#
_cell.length_a   1.000
_cell.length_b   1.000
_cell.length_c   1.000
_cell.angle_alpha   90.00
_cell.angle_beta   90.00
_cell.angle_gamma   90.00
#
_symmetry.space_group_name_H-M   'P 1'
#
loop_
_entity.id
_entity.type
_entity.pdbx_description
1 polymer ?
#
loop_
_entity_poly.entity_id
_entity_poly.type
_entity_poly.pdbx_seq_one_letter_code
_entity_poly.pdbx_strand_id
1 'polypeptide(L)'
;MAGNSRASILEKMKAGSITRGWGAITVFNRTRLNRILLQQWIDKYDGNAYMPPFSGTAFTHDDKTEYAELFDIVLGAPRLSFESADFNNSAATLTLSILSGTYTSYSTANAMTTLLKSFPITEAMNYTVKVEVDLAVATGEVDYLGRVILDLSRGTKFECDLAESSEARRALGRYFDERFRALDAHRRQFVLGLLDLNGYNPLTPKRFEIRTQAAPGGNDVKSSTYQDGAVVVFIQVKASEFGGGMPPPDFPYLIPDDQDAQGDMYSATVIVAKEFAAHADEDKLALISSLLFPGEQNVFIERDRDTPNDLAIFGNIDPSRTAITIDPPLQSLQAGSSPFQYRALRDGKPLSGVTWSLRSLNTNGSAGEIGRTNGLYIPVAFDRLGRETVRNVITASYTDPATGVQHRVSALLLVVTEPMSISPRFVPMYLRGTQQPVTLVASTVRDAALTWSQPQHGSLVASGNSATYTPPAQPLAEDIVVQHIEARNGATGETVKASVLLLKYAVDFDVTPGFTRGLNRSATIQLVENARQPSLKRRWTVYGEGAVSDAGLYTAPATFTHPVAVVVCELLDTAGLVQYYGYSIVELTNSRTEESWTGLKTFNIRKIVDSAYSNGMQQMSVKILVETSPVSGTVYELNEDEKASMKLVTKGNRDELPFLGVGEEGIEAGSPIVWATSLERNRFIMSSAPQSQDVTPPDNVLVTDLDLYVHVRGPSPTQAPPIERFVASFTGSNDQGTFYSDLHPSENNNDDEGHVTLKPVVPPVKVASDYTFRDDRVAGGGKEGQGRPTGPGWDPLPAGENDFDYFLKTTDYWRVGYKREGARDLLFTRCNFEGHQSLVQWESGYGNETMFSYTGYAFHTFPPQQENKPENRVISFDDILGKRAVPVLKPVYENAEDPVSGQLMLTLTRVDDLRRSTATDLLALNDISIVAALLDLEGNRHRLSFRVAPDNRNKLLLNVLT
;
A
#
# COMPACT_ATOMS: atom_id res chain seq x y z
N MET A 1 -33.36 16.01 8.79
CA MET A 1 -33.54 17.31 8.12
C MET A 1 -32.37 17.47 7.16
N ALA A 2 -32.63 17.66 5.87
CA ALA A 2 -31.61 18.00 4.87
C ALA A 2 -30.95 19.33 5.28
N GLY A 3 -29.76 19.25 5.86
CA GLY A 3 -29.09 20.37 6.50
C GLY A 3 -28.00 20.98 5.62
N ASN A 4 -27.54 20.24 4.62
CA ASN A 4 -26.38 20.61 3.82
C ASN A 4 -26.59 20.38 2.32
N SER A 5 -27.75 20.77 1.78
CA SER A 5 -28.01 20.64 0.35
C SER A 5 -27.10 21.55 -0.49
N ARG A 6 -26.97 21.26 -1.78
CA ARG A 6 -26.22 22.07 -2.73
C ARG A 6 -26.70 23.51 -2.72
N ALA A 7 -28.01 23.71 -2.67
CA ALA A 7 -28.60 25.05 -2.56
C ALA A 7 -28.14 25.77 -1.27
N SER A 8 -28.11 25.07 -0.13
CA SER A 8 -27.63 25.61 1.15
C SER A 8 -26.14 26.00 1.10
N ILE A 9 -25.31 25.16 0.48
CA ILE A 9 -23.88 25.44 0.28
C ILE A 9 -23.70 26.68 -0.61
N LEU A 10 -24.40 26.73 -1.75
CA LEU A 10 -24.33 27.86 -2.68
C LEU A 10 -24.76 29.18 -2.03
N GLU A 11 -25.80 29.17 -1.19
CA GLU A 11 -26.18 30.38 -0.43
C GLU A 11 -25.08 30.85 0.51
N LYS A 12 -24.39 29.93 1.23
CA LYS A 12 -23.22 30.29 2.06
C LYS A 12 -22.09 30.86 1.22
N MET A 13 -21.85 30.33 0.03
CA MET A 13 -20.82 30.79 -0.90
C MET A 13 -21.09 32.18 -1.49
N LYS A 14 -22.34 32.67 -1.46
CA LYS A 14 -22.66 34.05 -1.87
C LYS A 14 -22.16 35.11 -0.88
N ALA A 15 -21.93 34.74 0.39
CA ALA A 15 -21.53 35.67 1.44
C ALA A 15 -20.06 36.13 1.33
N GLY A 16 -19.23 35.43 0.56
CA GLY A 16 -17.81 35.75 0.42
C GLY A 16 -17.01 34.58 -0.17
N SER A 17 -15.69 34.73 -0.27
CA SER A 17 -14.85 33.65 -0.79
C SER A 17 -14.69 32.54 0.27
N ILE A 18 -14.98 31.30 -0.13
CA ILE A 18 -14.76 30.09 0.68
C ILE A 18 -13.31 29.62 0.58
N THR A 19 -12.60 29.95 -0.51
CA THR A 19 -11.20 29.52 -0.64
C THR A 19 -10.24 30.22 0.33
N ARG A 20 -10.65 31.35 0.93
CA ARG A 20 -9.91 32.06 2.00
C ARG A 20 -8.41 32.29 1.67
N GLY A 21 -8.13 32.65 0.41
CA GLY A 21 -6.78 32.91 -0.09
C GLY A 21 -6.03 31.68 -0.62
N TRP A 22 -6.63 30.49 -0.56
CA TRP A 22 -6.17 29.34 -1.33
C TRP A 22 -6.63 29.43 -2.78
N GLY A 23 -5.85 28.88 -3.72
CA GLY A 23 -6.19 28.90 -5.14
C GLY A 23 -7.32 27.94 -5.49
N ALA A 24 -7.36 26.80 -4.83
CA ALA A 24 -8.46 25.85 -4.93
C ALA A 24 -8.64 25.03 -3.63
N ILE A 25 -9.81 24.42 -3.47
CA ILE A 25 -10.13 23.46 -2.41
C ILE A 25 -10.77 22.24 -3.04
N THR A 26 -10.36 21.04 -2.65
CA THR A 26 -11.02 19.79 -3.04
C THR A 26 -11.47 19.01 -1.82
N VAL A 27 -12.64 18.38 -1.92
CA VAL A 27 -13.27 17.68 -0.79
C VAL A 27 -13.74 16.31 -1.25
N PHE A 28 -13.45 15.27 -0.47
CA PHE A 28 -13.76 13.87 -0.79
C PHE A 28 -14.47 13.17 0.37
N ASN A 29 -15.59 12.50 0.10
CA ASN A 29 -16.37 11.83 1.15
C ASN A 29 -15.75 10.50 1.62
N ARG A 30 -16.15 10.08 2.82
CA ARG A 30 -15.80 8.78 3.43
C ARG A 30 -16.05 7.59 2.50
N THR A 31 -17.24 7.50 1.89
CA THR A 31 -17.67 6.34 1.11
C THR A 31 -16.73 6.05 -0.06
N ARG A 32 -16.34 7.08 -0.82
CA ARG A 32 -15.43 6.91 -1.96
C ARG A 32 -13.99 6.65 -1.52
N LEU A 33 -13.52 7.32 -0.47
CA LEU A 33 -12.20 7.05 0.10
C LEU A 33 -12.07 5.59 0.58
N ASN A 34 -13.09 5.05 1.25
CA ASN A 34 -13.11 3.65 1.67
C ASN A 34 -13.17 2.66 0.49
N ARG A 35 -13.77 3.04 -0.64
CA ARG A 35 -13.71 2.25 -1.86
C ARG A 35 -12.29 2.20 -2.44
N ILE A 36 -11.60 3.34 -2.48
CA ILE A 36 -10.20 3.44 -2.92
C ILE A 36 -9.27 2.61 -2.01
N LEU A 37 -9.52 2.64 -0.70
CA LEU A 37 -8.77 1.81 0.26
C LEU A 37 -9.02 0.31 0.06
N LEU A 38 -10.28 -0.09 -0.15
CA LEU A 38 -10.63 -1.48 -0.44
C LEU A 38 -9.95 -1.98 -1.72
N GLN A 39 -10.01 -1.20 -2.80
CA GLN A 39 -9.36 -1.55 -4.07
C GLN A 39 -7.86 -1.76 -3.89
N GLN A 40 -7.16 -0.81 -3.28
CA GLN A 40 -5.72 -0.95 -3.02
C GLN A 40 -5.40 -2.14 -2.11
N TRP A 41 -6.22 -2.40 -1.08
CA TRP A 41 -6.02 -3.55 -0.22
C TRP A 41 -6.12 -4.87 -0.99
N ILE A 42 -7.05 -4.97 -1.95
CA ILE A 42 -7.19 -6.12 -2.85
C ILE A 42 -6.02 -6.20 -3.84
N ASP A 43 -5.64 -5.08 -4.46
CA ASP A 43 -4.58 -5.05 -5.49
C ASP A 43 -3.23 -5.52 -4.91
N LYS A 44 -2.99 -5.29 -3.63
CA LYS A 44 -1.81 -5.81 -2.92
C LYS A 44 -1.74 -7.34 -2.87
N TYR A 45 -2.87 -8.04 -3.00
CA TYR A 45 -2.94 -9.50 -3.11
C TYR A 45 -2.66 -10.01 -4.52
N ASP A 46 -2.41 -9.16 -5.52
CA ASP A 46 -2.01 -9.63 -6.85
C ASP A 46 -0.55 -10.10 -6.89
N GLY A 47 0.26 -9.65 -5.94
CA GLY A 47 1.68 -10.02 -5.73
C GLY A 47 2.00 -10.32 -4.27
N ASN A 48 3.17 -9.85 -3.80
CA ASN A 48 3.71 -10.10 -2.46
C ASN A 48 3.57 -8.90 -1.49
N ALA A 49 2.84 -7.85 -1.91
CA ALA A 49 2.71 -6.59 -1.19
C ALA A 49 1.59 -6.57 -0.13
N TYR A 50 0.84 -7.66 0.02
CA TYR A 50 -0.24 -7.77 1.00
C TYR A 50 0.29 -7.75 2.44
N MET A 51 -0.60 -7.42 3.37
CA MET A 51 -0.30 -7.46 4.79
C MET A 51 -0.27 -8.93 5.25
N PRO A 52 0.87 -9.42 5.78
CA PRO A 52 0.96 -10.79 6.26
C PRO A 52 0.09 -10.95 7.52
N PRO A 53 -0.24 -12.19 7.89
CA PRO A 53 -0.89 -12.44 9.18
C PRO A 53 0.04 -12.09 10.34
N PHE A 54 -0.54 -11.72 11.48
CA PHE A 54 0.21 -11.40 12.69
C PHE A 54 0.13 -12.53 13.72
N SER A 55 1.30 -13.01 14.14
CA SER A 55 1.45 -13.96 15.25
C SER A 55 2.40 -13.42 16.32
N GLY A 56 2.11 -13.68 17.59
CA GLY A 56 2.95 -13.25 18.70
C GLY A 56 2.20 -13.20 20.02
N THR A 57 2.88 -12.72 21.06
CA THR A 57 2.33 -12.59 22.41
C THR A 57 2.32 -11.14 22.87
N ALA A 58 1.35 -10.78 23.70
CA ALA A 58 1.22 -9.45 24.28
C ALA A 58 0.65 -9.55 25.70
N PHE A 59 1.30 -8.91 26.68
CA PHE A 59 0.73 -8.77 28.02
C PHE A 59 -0.50 -7.88 27.97
N THR A 60 -1.59 -8.29 28.61
CA THR A 60 -2.87 -7.56 28.63
C THR A 60 -2.97 -6.57 29.78
N HIS A 61 -2.07 -6.66 30.76
CA HIS A 61 -1.98 -5.78 31.92
C HIS A 61 -0.54 -5.35 32.18
N ASP A 62 -0.35 -4.16 32.76
CA ASP A 62 1.00 -3.62 33.02
C ASP A 62 1.77 -4.40 34.11
N ASP A 63 1.05 -5.10 35.00
CA ASP A 63 1.63 -5.97 36.04
C ASP A 63 2.09 -7.34 35.52
N LYS A 64 1.88 -7.62 34.22
CA LYS A 64 2.27 -8.86 33.52
C LYS A 64 1.67 -10.13 34.12
N THR A 65 0.51 -10.02 34.78
CA THR A 65 -0.22 -11.17 35.36
C THR A 65 -1.12 -11.88 34.36
N GLU A 66 -1.32 -11.30 33.17
CA GLU A 66 -2.03 -11.92 32.05
C GLU A 66 -1.38 -11.56 30.71
N TYR A 67 -1.43 -12.48 29.77
CA TYR A 67 -1.01 -12.25 28.39
C TYR A 67 -1.94 -12.95 27.40
N ALA A 68 -1.98 -12.43 26.18
CA ALA A 68 -2.62 -13.04 25.03
C ALA A 68 -1.58 -13.55 24.04
N GLU A 69 -1.86 -14.70 23.45
CA GLU A 69 -1.24 -15.23 22.25
C GLU A 69 -2.19 -15.03 21.07
N LEU A 70 -1.67 -14.35 20.06
CA LEU A 70 -2.31 -14.08 18.79
C LEU A 70 -1.65 -14.97 17.75
N PHE A 71 -2.45 -15.70 16.97
CA PHE A 71 -1.92 -16.61 15.96
C PHE A 71 -2.65 -16.43 14.64
N ASP A 72 -1.89 -16.24 13.56
CA ASP A 72 -2.37 -16.09 12.18
C ASP A 72 -3.49 -15.04 12.07
N ILE A 73 -3.36 -13.91 12.77
CA ILE A 73 -4.36 -12.83 12.79
C ILE A 73 -4.33 -12.09 11.46
N VAL A 74 -5.41 -12.18 10.68
CA VAL A 74 -5.53 -11.56 9.36
C VAL A 74 -6.42 -10.32 9.47
N LEU A 75 -5.91 -9.17 9.04
CA LEU A 75 -6.64 -7.91 9.04
C LEU A 75 -7.29 -7.64 7.67
N GLY A 76 -8.51 -7.11 7.70
CA GLY A 76 -9.27 -6.69 6.53
C GLY A 76 -8.89 -5.30 6.04
N ALA A 77 -9.58 -4.86 4.98
CA ALA A 77 -9.35 -3.55 4.39
C ALA A 77 -9.51 -2.41 5.42
N PRO A 78 -8.60 -1.43 5.45
CA PRO A 78 -8.72 -0.27 6.32
C PRO A 78 -9.93 0.58 5.93
N ARG A 79 -10.75 0.95 6.92
CA ARG A 79 -11.91 1.85 6.73
C ARG A 79 -11.75 3.12 7.55
N LEU A 80 -11.78 4.26 6.87
CA LEU A 80 -11.81 5.59 7.47
C LEU A 80 -13.19 5.92 8.02
N SER A 81 -13.18 6.66 9.13
CA SER A 81 -14.31 7.33 9.74
C SER A 81 -13.87 8.64 10.41
N PHE A 82 -14.82 9.55 10.60
CA PHE A 82 -14.55 10.96 10.94
C PHE A 82 -15.26 11.41 12.23
N GLU A 83 -15.70 10.48 13.09
CA GLU A 83 -16.39 10.81 14.35
C GLU A 83 -15.53 11.65 15.31
N SER A 84 -14.20 11.57 15.20
CA SER A 84 -13.22 12.33 15.99
C SER A 84 -12.65 13.55 15.27
N ALA A 85 -13.03 13.80 14.01
CA ALA A 85 -12.46 14.88 13.21
C ALA A 85 -13.00 16.25 13.64
N ASP A 86 -12.10 17.17 13.98
CA ASP A 86 -12.40 18.50 14.52
C ASP A 86 -11.95 19.66 13.62
N PHE A 87 -11.43 19.36 12.43
CA PHE A 87 -10.91 20.30 11.44
C PHE A 87 -9.61 21.04 11.83
N ASN A 88 -9.04 20.80 13.01
CA ASN A 88 -7.79 21.45 13.42
C ASN A 88 -6.54 20.77 12.85
N ASN A 89 -6.65 19.49 12.50
CA ASN A 89 -5.58 18.67 11.95
C ASN A 89 -6.09 17.78 10.80
N SER A 90 -5.28 16.80 10.41
CA SER A 90 -5.62 15.79 9.40
C SER A 90 -5.92 14.42 10.02
N ALA A 91 -6.32 14.37 11.30
CA ALA A 91 -6.57 13.12 12.02
C ALA A 91 -7.91 12.51 11.63
N ALA A 92 -7.92 11.19 11.45
CA ALA A 92 -9.14 10.40 11.23
C ALA A 92 -9.06 9.08 12.00
N THR A 93 -10.21 8.46 12.25
CA THR A 93 -10.27 7.12 12.81
C THR A 93 -10.17 6.10 11.67
N LEU A 94 -9.30 5.12 11.83
CA LEU A 94 -9.15 3.99 10.92
C LEU A 94 -9.53 2.70 11.66
N THR A 95 -10.39 1.90 11.05
CA THR A 95 -10.84 0.60 11.59
C THR A 95 -10.46 -0.51 10.61
N LEU A 96 -9.74 -1.53 11.10
CA LEU A 96 -9.46 -2.77 10.37
C LEU A 96 -10.24 -3.91 11.04
N SER A 97 -11.09 -4.61 10.29
CA SER A 97 -11.74 -5.83 10.78
C SER A 97 -10.72 -6.96 10.94
N ILE A 98 -10.90 -7.85 11.91
CA ILE A 98 -10.13 -9.09 12.02
C ILE A 98 -10.90 -10.19 11.30
N LEU A 99 -10.34 -10.69 10.20
CA LEU A 99 -10.99 -11.64 9.30
C LEU A 99 -10.87 -13.09 9.78
N SER A 100 -9.71 -13.45 10.31
CA SER A 100 -9.39 -14.80 10.80
C SER A 100 -8.23 -14.79 11.79
N GLY A 101 -7.98 -15.95 12.40
CA GLY A 101 -6.86 -16.22 13.31
C GLY A 101 -7.35 -16.81 14.63
N THR A 102 -6.46 -16.97 15.61
CA THR A 102 -6.82 -17.49 16.93
C THR A 102 -6.38 -16.51 18.01
N TYR A 103 -7.25 -16.30 18.99
CA TYR A 103 -6.93 -15.58 20.22
C TYR A 103 -6.97 -16.54 21.41
N THR A 104 -5.88 -16.59 22.16
CA THR A 104 -5.76 -17.39 23.38
C THR A 104 -5.20 -16.51 24.48
N SER A 105 -5.82 -16.45 25.65
CA SER A 105 -5.29 -15.67 26.78
C SER A 105 -5.03 -16.53 28.00
N TYR A 106 -4.03 -16.13 28.76
CA TYR A 106 -3.49 -16.85 29.90
C TYR A 106 -3.34 -15.91 31.09
N SER A 107 -3.53 -16.45 32.29
CA SER A 107 -3.07 -15.83 33.53
C SER A 107 -1.77 -16.47 33.96
N THR A 108 -0.84 -15.65 34.42
CA THR A 108 0.44 -16.03 35.05
C THR A 108 0.43 -15.67 36.54
N ALA A 109 -0.74 -15.36 37.09
CA ALA A 109 -0.90 -15.08 38.51
C ALA A 109 -0.44 -16.28 39.34
N ASN A 110 0.25 -16.02 40.46
CA ASN A 110 0.73 -17.05 41.40
C ASN A 110 1.77 -18.04 40.84
N ALA A 111 2.56 -17.64 39.83
CA ALA A 111 3.62 -18.44 39.23
C ALA A 111 3.18 -19.74 38.54
N MET A 112 1.88 -19.84 38.18
CA MET A 112 1.30 -20.89 37.35
C MET A 112 0.69 -20.27 36.09
N THR A 113 0.81 -20.94 34.95
CA THR A 113 0.21 -20.46 33.69
C THR A 113 -1.11 -21.17 33.45
N THR A 114 -2.22 -20.46 33.68
CA THR A 114 -3.57 -20.99 33.49
C THR A 114 -4.23 -20.38 32.27
N LEU A 115 -4.82 -21.22 31.40
CA LEU A 115 -5.62 -20.75 30.28
C LEU A 115 -6.88 -20.01 30.78
N LEU A 116 -7.15 -18.81 30.29
CA LEU A 116 -8.35 -18.04 30.61
C LEU A 116 -9.42 -18.21 29.53
N LYS A 117 -9.05 -18.05 28.26
CA LYS A 117 -9.95 -18.25 27.12
C LYS A 117 -9.19 -18.60 25.86
N SER A 118 -9.82 -19.37 24.97
CA SER A 118 -9.35 -19.61 23.61
C SER A 118 -10.53 -19.64 22.64
N PHE A 119 -10.37 -19.05 21.46
CA PHE A 119 -11.33 -19.17 20.37
C PHE A 119 -10.70 -18.77 19.02
N PRO A 120 -11.14 -19.38 17.92
CA PRO A 120 -10.86 -18.86 16.60
C PRO A 120 -11.73 -17.64 16.29
N ILE A 121 -11.16 -16.74 15.51
CA ILE A 121 -11.77 -15.50 15.06
C ILE A 121 -12.32 -15.71 13.67
N THR A 122 -13.50 -15.15 13.42
CA THR A 122 -14.10 -15.05 12.08
C THR A 122 -14.56 -13.62 11.87
N GLU A 123 -14.58 -13.16 10.61
CA GLU A 123 -15.06 -11.80 10.27
C GLU A 123 -16.45 -11.50 10.86
N ALA A 124 -17.36 -12.48 10.88
CA ALA A 124 -18.70 -12.35 11.41
C ALA A 124 -18.76 -12.07 12.92
N MET A 125 -17.67 -12.24 13.67
CA MET A 125 -17.56 -11.81 15.07
C MET A 125 -17.35 -10.29 15.22
N ASN A 126 -17.04 -9.58 14.14
CA ASN A 126 -16.87 -8.12 14.10
C ASN A 126 -15.78 -7.56 15.03
N TYR A 127 -14.77 -8.37 15.38
CA TYR A 127 -13.58 -7.87 16.08
C TYR A 127 -12.78 -6.93 15.18
N THR A 128 -12.16 -5.91 15.77
CA THR A 128 -11.48 -4.82 15.07
C THR A 128 -10.19 -4.37 15.76
N VAL A 129 -9.30 -3.81 14.94
CA VAL A 129 -8.21 -2.93 15.38
C VAL A 129 -8.57 -1.51 14.97
N LYS A 130 -8.59 -0.58 15.93
CA LYS A 130 -8.87 0.84 15.72
C LYS A 130 -7.61 1.67 15.95
N VAL A 131 -7.44 2.69 15.13
CA VAL A 131 -6.25 3.56 15.10
C VAL A 131 -6.67 4.99 14.81
N GLU A 132 -6.09 5.97 15.48
CA GLU A 132 -6.16 7.38 15.06
C GLU A 132 -4.95 7.68 14.17
N VAL A 133 -5.18 8.06 12.90
CA VAL A 133 -4.12 8.28 11.91
C VAL A 133 -4.13 9.73 11.43
N ASP A 134 -2.94 10.32 11.33
CA ASP A 134 -2.74 11.59 10.63
C ASP A 134 -2.49 11.34 9.15
N LEU A 135 -3.36 11.88 8.28
CA LEU A 135 -3.13 11.83 6.84
C LEU A 135 -1.92 12.70 6.48
N ALA A 136 -1.00 12.12 5.73
CA ALA A 136 0.28 12.71 5.38
C ALA A 136 0.35 13.10 3.90
N VAL A 137 1.28 13.98 3.58
CA VAL A 137 1.63 14.34 2.21
C VAL A 137 3.03 13.84 1.91
N ALA A 138 3.20 13.16 0.79
CA ALA A 138 4.50 12.84 0.21
C ALA A 138 4.54 13.29 -1.25
N THR A 139 5.65 13.86 -1.70
CA THR A 139 5.83 14.22 -3.11
C THR A 139 6.85 13.26 -3.70
N GLY A 140 6.44 12.48 -4.70
CA GLY A 140 7.37 11.64 -5.46
C GLY A 140 8.27 12.51 -6.31
N GLU A 141 9.55 12.19 -6.44
CA GLU A 141 10.48 13.07 -7.14
C GLU A 141 10.51 12.79 -8.63
N VAL A 142 10.38 11.52 -9.03
CA VAL A 142 10.45 11.10 -10.44
C VAL A 142 9.21 11.58 -11.19
N ASP A 143 8.03 11.28 -10.63
CA ASP A 143 6.76 11.62 -11.24
C ASP A 143 6.17 12.94 -10.75
N TYR A 144 6.77 13.59 -9.75
CA TYR A 144 6.30 14.84 -9.17
C TYR A 144 4.82 14.81 -8.74
N LEU A 145 4.29 13.64 -8.39
CA LEU A 145 2.93 13.52 -7.88
C LEU A 145 2.92 13.77 -6.38
N GLY A 146 2.12 14.74 -5.95
CA GLY A 146 1.76 14.95 -4.56
C GLY A 146 0.75 13.90 -4.11
N ARG A 147 1.13 13.03 -3.20
CA ARG A 147 0.34 11.90 -2.71
C ARG A 147 -0.23 12.21 -1.34
N VAL A 148 -1.52 12.00 -1.17
CA VAL A 148 -2.15 11.91 0.15
C VAL A 148 -2.00 10.47 0.63
N ILE A 149 -1.15 10.24 1.62
CA ILE A 149 -0.80 8.91 2.09
C ILE A 149 -1.38 8.68 3.49
N LEU A 150 -1.97 7.51 3.67
CA LEU A 150 -2.23 6.89 4.96
C LEU A 150 -1.12 5.88 5.25
N ASP A 151 -0.42 6.03 6.37
CA ASP A 151 0.63 5.11 6.82
C ASP A 151 0.30 4.60 8.22
N LEU A 152 0.06 3.29 8.36
CA LEU A 152 -0.30 2.68 9.64
C LEU A 152 0.81 2.82 10.70
N SER A 153 2.08 2.97 10.31
CA SER A 153 3.19 3.17 11.26
C SER A 153 3.17 4.55 11.94
N ARG A 154 2.40 5.50 11.39
CA ARG A 154 2.19 6.83 11.97
C ARG A 154 0.93 6.91 12.83
N GLY A 155 0.24 5.79 13.02
CA GLY A 155 -0.94 5.72 13.86
C GLY A 155 -0.66 6.07 15.32
N THR A 156 -1.70 6.50 16.01
CA THR A 156 -1.72 6.77 17.44
C THR A 156 -2.99 6.15 18.04
N LYS A 157 -3.03 6.03 19.38
CA LYS A 157 -4.20 5.52 20.12
C LYS A 157 -4.74 4.18 19.58
N PHE A 158 -3.85 3.22 19.37
CA PHE A 158 -4.24 1.87 18.95
C PHE A 158 -5.09 1.18 20.03
N GLU A 159 -6.18 0.56 19.59
CA GLU A 159 -7.04 -0.29 20.42
C GLU A 159 -7.45 -1.54 19.63
N CYS A 160 -7.51 -2.70 20.31
CA CYS A 160 -8.04 -3.93 19.74
C CYS A 160 -9.07 -4.55 20.69
N ASP A 161 -10.26 -4.86 20.18
CA ASP A 161 -11.43 -5.28 20.97
C ASP A 161 -11.51 -6.80 21.25
N LEU A 162 -10.46 -7.57 20.94
CA LEU A 162 -10.35 -9.01 21.31
C LEU A 162 -10.38 -9.23 22.84
N ALA A 163 -10.01 -8.21 23.61
CA ALA A 163 -10.10 -8.20 25.06
C ALA A 163 -11.24 -7.31 25.56
N GLU A 164 -11.78 -7.63 26.73
CA GLU A 164 -12.96 -6.95 27.28
C GLU A 164 -12.58 -5.63 27.98
N SER A 165 -11.51 -5.62 28.77
CA SER A 165 -11.11 -4.46 29.57
C SER A 165 -10.42 -3.38 28.73
N SER A 166 -10.67 -2.10 29.02
CA SER A 166 -10.03 -0.98 28.31
C SER A 166 -8.50 -0.96 28.44
N GLU A 167 -7.94 -1.54 29.50
CA GLU A 167 -6.49 -1.72 29.65
C GLU A 167 -5.97 -2.75 28.64
N ALA A 168 -6.57 -3.94 28.61
CA ALA A 168 -6.18 -5.00 27.70
C ALA A 168 -6.37 -4.62 26.23
N ARG A 169 -7.44 -3.87 25.90
CA ARG A 169 -7.65 -3.35 24.54
C ARG A 169 -6.51 -2.45 24.07
N ARG A 170 -6.04 -1.55 24.95
CA ARG A 170 -4.90 -0.67 24.66
C ARG A 170 -3.59 -1.45 24.60
N ALA A 171 -3.42 -2.46 25.45
CA ALA A 171 -2.23 -3.30 25.45
C ALA A 171 -2.10 -4.13 24.15
N LEU A 172 -3.21 -4.73 23.69
CA LEU A 172 -3.28 -5.36 22.37
C LEU A 172 -3.11 -4.34 21.23
N GLY A 173 -3.61 -3.11 21.40
CA GLY A 173 -3.33 -2.01 20.50
C GLY A 173 -1.84 -1.72 20.34
N ARG A 174 -1.08 -1.68 21.46
CA ARG A 174 0.40 -1.51 21.43
C ARG A 174 1.09 -2.62 20.64
N TYR A 175 0.62 -3.86 20.76
CA TYR A 175 1.13 -4.96 19.95
C TYR A 175 0.97 -4.68 18.44
N PHE A 176 -0.21 -4.22 18.00
CA PHE A 176 -0.40 -3.88 16.57
C PHE A 176 0.41 -2.65 16.14
N ASP A 177 0.61 -1.64 16.99
CA ASP A 177 1.51 -0.51 16.70
C ASP A 177 2.94 -1.01 16.40
N GLU A 178 3.49 -1.84 17.28
CA GLU A 178 4.82 -2.45 17.10
C GLU A 178 4.90 -3.25 15.80
N ARG A 179 3.87 -4.06 15.50
CA ARG A 179 3.81 -4.84 14.26
C ARG A 179 3.72 -3.96 13.02
N PHE A 180 2.90 -2.91 13.00
CA PHE A 180 2.79 -2.02 11.84
C PHE A 180 4.05 -1.19 11.60
N ARG A 181 4.76 -0.79 12.66
CA ARG A 181 6.07 -0.12 12.54
C ARG A 181 7.15 -1.05 11.97
N ALA A 182 7.07 -2.35 12.24
CA ALA A 182 7.97 -3.35 11.70
C ALA A 182 7.63 -3.80 10.27
N LEU A 183 6.41 -3.54 9.77
CA LEU A 183 6.05 -3.87 8.39
C LEU A 183 6.77 -3.00 7.36
N ASP A 184 7.03 -3.56 6.19
CA ASP A 184 7.53 -2.80 5.05
C ASP A 184 6.54 -1.71 4.60
N ALA A 185 7.08 -0.56 4.13
CA ALA A 185 6.29 0.59 3.72
C ALA A 185 5.21 0.23 2.67
N HIS A 186 5.60 -0.55 1.65
CA HIS A 186 4.68 -0.99 0.58
C HIS A 186 3.47 -1.80 1.08
N ARG A 187 3.57 -2.46 2.25
CA ARG A 187 2.46 -3.24 2.85
C ARG A 187 1.50 -2.37 3.65
N ARG A 188 2.02 -1.37 4.36
CA ARG A 188 1.27 -0.56 5.33
C ARG A 188 0.77 0.80 4.83
N GLN A 189 1.30 1.27 3.70
CA GLN A 189 0.92 2.56 3.12
C GLN A 189 -0.21 2.42 2.09
N PHE A 190 -1.12 3.39 2.06
CA PHE A 190 -2.23 3.50 1.11
C PHE A 190 -2.33 4.94 0.62
N VAL A 191 -2.65 5.14 -0.65
CA VAL A 191 -2.78 6.46 -1.28
C VAL A 191 -4.27 6.81 -1.39
N LEU A 192 -4.69 7.95 -0.85
CA LEU A 192 -6.09 8.40 -0.91
C LEU A 192 -6.38 9.28 -2.13
N GLY A 193 -5.37 9.99 -2.62
CA GLY A 193 -5.47 10.89 -3.75
C GLY A 193 -4.09 11.33 -4.22
N LEU A 194 -4.02 11.72 -5.49
CA LEU A 194 -2.82 12.15 -6.18
C LEU A 194 -3.07 13.55 -6.77
N LEU A 195 -2.06 14.39 -6.71
CA LEU A 195 -2.04 15.71 -7.33
C LEU A 195 -0.87 15.76 -8.30
N ASP A 196 -1.16 15.92 -9.59
CA ASP A 196 -0.11 16.16 -10.58
C ASP A 196 0.48 17.55 -10.40
N LEU A 197 1.71 17.60 -9.87
CA LEU A 197 2.43 18.87 -9.69
C LEU A 197 3.26 19.22 -10.94
N ASN A 198 3.25 18.35 -11.96
CA ASN A 198 3.87 18.64 -13.25
C ASN A 198 3.05 19.65 -14.06
N GLY A 199 3.71 20.18 -15.08
CA GLY A 199 3.12 21.18 -15.96
C GLY A 199 3.25 22.59 -15.42
N TYR A 200 2.87 23.55 -16.24
CA TYR A 200 3.10 24.98 -15.99
C TYR A 200 1.82 25.79 -16.19
N ASN A 201 0.66 25.14 -16.12
CA ASN A 201 -0.62 25.82 -16.18
C ASN A 201 -0.82 26.68 -14.91
N PRO A 202 -1.45 27.86 -15.02
CA PRO A 202 -1.96 28.64 -13.89
C PRO A 202 -2.59 27.84 -12.73
N LEU A 203 -3.34 26.78 -13.02
CA LEU A 203 -4.03 25.93 -12.04
C LEU A 203 -3.21 24.72 -11.55
N THR A 204 -2.00 24.48 -12.07
CA THR A 204 -1.14 23.39 -11.59
C THR A 204 -0.88 23.56 -10.08
N PRO A 205 -1.14 22.55 -9.25
CA PRO A 205 -0.83 22.59 -7.82
C PRO A 205 0.67 22.82 -7.54
N LYS A 206 0.97 23.63 -6.52
CA LYS A 206 2.33 23.95 -6.06
C LYS A 206 2.60 23.42 -4.65
N ARG A 207 1.63 23.60 -3.75
CA ARG A 207 1.65 23.08 -2.38
C ARG A 207 0.21 22.79 -1.97
N PHE A 208 0.03 21.96 -0.96
CA PHE A 208 -1.30 21.73 -0.40
C PHE A 208 -1.25 21.41 1.09
N GLU A 209 -2.38 21.63 1.76
CA GLU A 209 -2.63 21.27 3.14
C GLU A 209 -3.89 20.44 3.27
N ILE A 210 -3.91 19.52 4.24
CA ILE A 210 -5.01 18.57 4.45
C ILE A 210 -5.68 18.86 5.78
N ARG A 211 -7.01 18.81 5.79
CA ARG A 211 -7.83 18.75 7.01
C ARG A 211 -8.85 17.62 6.88
N THR A 212 -9.33 17.14 8.02
CA THR A 212 -10.41 16.17 8.11
C THR A 212 -11.60 16.82 8.80
N GLN A 213 -12.82 16.48 8.36
CA GLN A 213 -14.03 17.08 8.90
C GLN A 213 -15.12 16.02 9.10
N ALA A 214 -15.78 16.03 10.25
CA ALA A 214 -17.02 15.29 10.45
C ALA A 214 -18.14 15.88 9.58
N ALA A 215 -18.99 15.03 9.00
CA ALA A 215 -20.22 15.49 8.38
C ALA A 215 -21.13 16.13 9.44
N PRO A 216 -22.14 16.96 9.05
CA PRO A 216 -23.15 17.42 10.00
C PRO A 216 -23.79 16.24 10.74
N GLY A 217 -23.61 16.17 12.07
CA GLY A 217 -24.05 15.06 12.91
C GLY A 217 -23.10 13.83 12.95
N GLY A 218 -21.99 13.85 12.22
CA GLY A 218 -21.06 12.72 12.12
C GLY A 218 -20.32 12.35 13.40
N ASN A 219 -20.31 13.26 14.38
CA ASN A 219 -19.79 13.05 15.73
C ASN A 219 -20.87 12.67 16.76
N ASP A 220 -22.14 12.57 16.37
CA ASP A 220 -23.25 12.16 17.24
C ASP A 220 -23.64 10.71 16.92
N VAL A 221 -23.44 9.81 17.90
CA VAL A 221 -23.78 8.38 17.82
C VAL A 221 -25.26 8.13 17.49
N LYS A 222 -26.13 9.12 17.77
CA LYS A 222 -27.57 9.04 17.46
C LYS A 222 -27.93 9.55 16.07
N SER A 223 -26.99 10.14 15.33
CA SER A 223 -27.21 10.66 13.98
C SER A 223 -27.18 9.54 12.94
N SER A 224 -27.95 9.69 11.86
CA SER A 224 -27.86 8.81 10.69
C SER A 224 -26.55 8.96 9.92
N THR A 225 -25.85 10.08 10.09
CA THR A 225 -24.54 10.38 9.49
C THR A 225 -23.38 10.04 10.42
N TYR A 226 -23.62 9.37 11.56
CA TYR A 226 -22.56 9.00 12.51
C TYR A 226 -21.39 8.33 11.78
N GLN A 227 -20.16 8.75 12.08
CA GLN A 227 -18.90 8.36 11.44
C GLN A 227 -18.63 8.92 10.05
N ASP A 228 -19.61 9.56 9.39
CA ASP A 228 -19.40 10.21 8.09
C ASP A 228 -18.58 11.49 8.22
N GLY A 229 -17.92 11.83 7.11
CA GLY A 229 -17.11 13.02 6.98
C GLY A 229 -16.33 13.05 5.69
N ALA A 230 -15.36 13.94 5.63
CA ALA A 230 -14.59 14.22 4.45
C ALA A 230 -13.14 14.57 4.73
N VAL A 231 -12.30 14.33 3.72
CA VAL A 231 -10.95 14.91 3.62
C VAL A 231 -11.06 16.19 2.79
N VAL A 232 -10.51 17.28 3.29
CA VAL A 232 -10.46 18.60 2.65
C VAL A 232 -9.01 18.91 2.32
N VAL A 233 -8.73 19.17 1.04
CA VAL A 233 -7.40 19.51 0.54
C VAL A 233 -7.41 20.95 0.04
N PHE A 234 -6.60 21.78 0.69
CA PHE A 234 -6.38 23.17 0.35
C PHE A 234 -5.18 23.28 -0.59
N ILE A 235 -5.36 23.87 -1.76
CA ILE A 235 -4.36 23.83 -2.84
C ILE A 235 -3.89 25.25 -3.18
N GLN A 236 -2.58 25.47 -3.11
CA GLN A 236 -1.94 26.61 -3.75
C GLN A 236 -1.68 26.23 -5.20
N VAL A 237 -2.12 27.06 -6.14
CA VAL A 237 -1.88 26.87 -7.57
C VAL A 237 -0.72 27.75 -8.05
N LYS A 238 -0.10 27.43 -9.19
CA LYS A 238 1.05 28.19 -9.70
C LYS A 238 0.73 29.67 -9.96
N ALA A 239 -0.50 30.01 -10.35
CA ALA A 239 -0.94 31.40 -10.53
C ALA A 239 -1.06 32.20 -9.22
N SER A 240 -1.10 31.52 -8.07
CA SER A 240 -1.16 32.17 -6.75
C SER A 240 0.24 32.38 -6.17
N GLU A 241 0.58 33.63 -5.87
CA GLU A 241 1.87 34.00 -5.27
C GLU A 241 2.04 33.36 -3.88
N PHE A 242 1.00 33.45 -3.06
CA PHE A 242 0.92 32.88 -1.73
C PHE A 242 -0.13 31.78 -1.68
N GLY A 243 0.08 30.77 -0.85
CA GLY A 243 -1.02 29.92 -0.42
C GLY A 243 -1.78 30.61 0.71
N GLY A 244 -3.03 30.22 0.91
CA GLY A 244 -3.88 30.78 1.96
C GLY A 244 -3.33 30.56 3.37
N GLY A 245 -3.97 31.23 4.33
CA GLY A 245 -3.68 31.04 5.75
C GLY A 245 -4.21 29.72 6.29
N MET A 246 -3.98 29.46 7.59
CA MET A 246 -4.56 28.31 8.28
C MET A 246 -6.09 28.36 8.16
N PRO A 247 -6.75 27.30 7.66
CA PRO A 247 -8.20 27.26 7.54
C PRO A 247 -8.86 27.49 8.91
N PRO A 248 -9.93 28.29 9.00
CA PRO A 248 -10.58 28.55 10.27
C PRO A 248 -11.38 27.32 10.73
N PRO A 249 -11.55 27.10 12.05
CA PRO A 249 -12.27 25.92 12.57
C PRO A 249 -13.74 25.83 12.15
N ASP A 250 -14.36 26.95 11.75
CA ASP A 250 -15.77 27.05 11.33
C ASP A 250 -15.98 26.83 9.81
N PHE A 251 -15.00 26.24 9.13
CA PHE A 251 -15.08 25.96 7.70
C PHE A 251 -16.32 25.12 7.36
N PRO A 252 -17.12 25.48 6.33
CA PRO A 252 -18.35 24.77 6.02
C PRO A 252 -18.08 23.37 5.46
N TYR A 253 -18.94 22.42 5.77
CA TYR A 253 -18.94 21.11 5.12
C TYR A 253 -19.46 21.25 3.67
N LEU A 254 -18.62 20.92 2.68
CA LEU A 254 -18.86 21.26 1.27
C LEU A 254 -19.45 20.13 0.42
N ILE A 255 -19.68 18.95 0.98
CA ILE A 255 -20.32 17.85 0.25
C ILE A 255 -21.83 17.96 0.42
N PRO A 256 -22.60 18.14 -0.67
CA PRO A 256 -24.04 18.22 -0.58
C PRO A 256 -24.69 16.90 -0.11
N ASP A 257 -25.78 17.00 0.65
CA ASP A 257 -26.58 15.86 1.13
C ASP A 257 -27.80 15.51 0.23
N ASP A 258 -27.85 16.08 -0.98
CA ASP A 258 -28.89 15.80 -1.97
C ASP A 258 -28.85 14.33 -2.41
N GLN A 259 -30.04 13.72 -2.55
CA GLN A 259 -30.21 12.32 -2.94
C GLN A 259 -31.07 12.20 -4.20
N ASP A 260 -30.72 11.26 -5.08
CA ASP A 260 -31.52 10.82 -6.22
C ASP A 260 -32.03 9.38 -6.04
N ALA A 261 -32.58 8.78 -7.08
CA ALA A 261 -33.09 7.40 -7.02
C ALA A 261 -31.98 6.35 -6.79
N GLN A 262 -30.71 6.72 -6.95
CA GLN A 262 -29.52 5.87 -6.80
C GLN A 262 -28.78 6.12 -5.48
N GLY A 263 -29.22 7.07 -4.66
CA GLY A 263 -28.61 7.41 -3.37
C GLY A 263 -28.03 8.83 -3.37
N ASP A 264 -26.90 9.03 -2.67
CA ASP A 264 -26.26 10.34 -2.60
C ASP A 264 -25.80 10.82 -3.97
N MET A 265 -26.18 12.05 -4.34
CA MET A 265 -25.87 12.61 -5.66
C MET A 265 -24.42 13.04 -5.82
N TYR A 266 -23.72 13.33 -4.71
CA TYR A 266 -22.40 13.92 -4.70
C TYR A 266 -21.48 13.20 -3.71
N SER A 267 -20.22 13.03 -4.12
CA SER A 267 -19.18 12.47 -3.25
C SER A 267 -17.88 13.27 -3.25
N ALA A 268 -17.81 14.30 -4.11
CA ALA A 268 -16.69 15.20 -4.15
C ALA A 268 -17.10 16.61 -4.57
N THR A 269 -16.28 17.59 -4.19
CA THR A 269 -16.47 19.00 -4.57
C THR A 269 -15.11 19.64 -4.83
N VAL A 270 -15.03 20.43 -5.88
CA VAL A 270 -13.87 21.25 -6.24
C VAL A 270 -14.31 22.71 -6.24
N ILE A 271 -13.63 23.55 -5.48
CA ILE A 271 -13.83 24.99 -5.46
C ILE A 271 -12.57 25.66 -6.01
N VAL A 272 -12.71 26.54 -6.99
CA VAL A 272 -11.62 27.36 -7.54
C VAL A 272 -11.88 28.82 -7.18
N ALA A 273 -10.85 29.49 -6.66
CA ALA A 273 -10.97 30.89 -6.26
C ALA A 273 -11.41 31.76 -7.44
N LYS A 274 -12.28 32.74 -7.18
CA LYS A 274 -12.82 33.64 -8.21
C LYS A 274 -11.78 34.21 -9.17
N GLU A 275 -10.61 34.60 -8.64
CA GLU A 275 -9.51 35.19 -9.42
C GLU A 275 -8.87 34.21 -10.42
N PHE A 276 -8.99 32.90 -10.19
CA PHE A 276 -8.47 31.85 -11.08
C PHE A 276 -9.56 31.11 -11.85
N ALA A 277 -10.84 31.40 -11.62
CA ALA A 277 -11.96 30.72 -12.28
C ALA A 277 -11.91 30.83 -13.82
N ALA A 278 -11.36 31.93 -14.35
CA ALA A 278 -11.18 32.09 -15.80
C ALA A 278 -10.15 31.12 -16.41
N HIS A 279 -9.29 30.51 -15.60
CA HIS A 279 -8.37 29.46 -16.05
C HIS A 279 -9.01 28.06 -16.05
N ALA A 280 -10.24 27.93 -15.55
CA ALA A 280 -11.04 26.69 -15.49
C ALA A 280 -12.19 26.68 -16.52
N ASP A 281 -11.92 27.10 -17.77
CA ASP A 281 -12.92 27.10 -18.85
C ASP A 281 -13.30 25.67 -19.29
N GLU A 282 -14.36 25.53 -20.11
CA GLU A 282 -14.93 24.22 -20.52
C GLU A 282 -13.93 23.29 -21.22
N ASP A 283 -12.87 23.82 -21.83
CA ASP A 283 -11.80 23.05 -22.48
C ASP A 283 -10.58 22.83 -21.57
N LYS A 284 -10.50 23.51 -20.40
CA LYS A 284 -9.37 23.49 -19.46
C LYS A 284 -9.81 23.10 -18.05
N LEU A 285 -10.21 21.85 -17.93
CA LEU A 285 -10.34 21.14 -16.64
C LEU A 285 -8.95 20.83 -16.01
N ALA A 286 -7.96 21.72 -16.12
CA ALA A 286 -6.56 21.45 -15.78
C ALA A 286 -6.33 21.05 -14.32
N LEU A 287 -7.11 21.62 -13.39
CA LEU A 287 -7.09 21.20 -11.99
C LEU A 287 -7.74 19.82 -11.80
N ILE A 288 -8.87 19.56 -12.47
CA ILE A 288 -9.54 18.25 -12.40
C ILE A 288 -8.70 17.16 -13.08
N SER A 289 -7.97 17.48 -14.15
CA SER A 289 -6.99 16.56 -14.75
C SER A 289 -5.77 16.35 -13.86
N SER A 290 -5.46 17.29 -12.96
CA SER A 290 -4.40 17.11 -11.96
C SER A 290 -4.86 16.30 -10.75
N LEU A 291 -6.17 16.16 -10.52
CA LEU A 291 -6.73 15.28 -9.48
C LEU A 291 -6.73 13.84 -9.98
N LEU A 292 -5.68 13.14 -9.62
CA LEU A 292 -5.48 11.75 -9.98
C LEU A 292 -5.89 10.86 -8.80
N PHE A 293 -6.27 9.62 -9.13
CA PHE A 293 -6.56 8.59 -8.13
C PHE A 293 -5.70 7.36 -8.41
N PRO A 294 -5.33 6.59 -7.38
CA PRO A 294 -4.50 5.40 -7.58
C PRO A 294 -5.13 4.40 -8.55
N GLY A 295 -4.27 3.74 -9.34
CA GLY A 295 -4.60 2.57 -10.15
C GLY A 295 -5.34 2.84 -11.48
N GLU A 296 -5.45 4.10 -11.95
CA GLU A 296 -6.24 4.49 -13.14
C GLU A 296 -7.73 4.07 -13.08
N GLN A 297 -8.17 3.61 -11.92
CA GLN A 297 -9.47 2.99 -11.71
C GLN A 297 -10.53 3.99 -11.32
N ASN A 298 -10.20 5.21 -10.87
CA ASN A 298 -11.17 6.20 -10.40
C ASN A 298 -10.94 7.55 -11.06
N VAL A 299 -12.02 8.27 -11.35
CA VAL A 299 -12.01 9.60 -11.98
C VAL A 299 -13.04 10.51 -11.32
N PHE A 300 -12.76 11.81 -11.30
CA PHE A 300 -13.77 12.80 -10.92
C PHE A 300 -14.73 13.04 -12.08
N ILE A 301 -16.01 12.86 -11.84
CA ILE A 301 -17.09 13.10 -12.79
C ILE A 301 -17.89 14.32 -12.31
N GLU A 302 -17.78 15.41 -13.06
CA GLU A 302 -18.58 16.62 -12.85
C GLU A 302 -20.07 16.33 -13.05
N ARG A 303 -20.90 16.82 -12.13
CA ARG A 303 -22.36 16.81 -12.26
C ARG A 303 -22.94 18.21 -12.39
N ASP A 304 -22.51 19.12 -11.52
CA ASP A 304 -23.04 20.48 -11.47
C ASP A 304 -21.92 21.50 -11.30
N ARG A 305 -22.13 22.68 -11.87
CA ARG A 305 -21.18 23.80 -11.85
C ARG A 305 -21.92 25.11 -11.58
N ASP A 306 -21.38 25.91 -10.66
CA ASP A 306 -21.94 27.22 -10.31
C ASP A 306 -20.83 28.22 -9.99
N THR A 307 -21.16 29.52 -10.06
CA THR A 307 -20.22 30.59 -9.68
C THR A 307 -20.92 31.63 -8.79
N PRO A 308 -21.32 31.26 -7.55
CA PRO A 308 -21.93 32.21 -6.62
C PRO A 308 -20.97 33.36 -6.25
N ASN A 309 -19.70 33.03 -5.98
CA ASN A 309 -18.61 33.99 -5.84
C ASN A 309 -17.30 33.34 -6.31
N ASP A 310 -16.92 32.23 -5.67
CA ASP A 310 -15.93 31.28 -6.18
C ASP A 310 -16.61 30.31 -7.17
N LEU A 311 -15.84 29.67 -8.05
CA LEU A 311 -16.32 28.62 -8.93
C LEU A 311 -16.47 27.33 -8.11
N ALA A 312 -17.67 26.77 -8.07
CA ALA A 312 -18.00 25.51 -7.42
C ALA A 312 -18.30 24.44 -8.47
N ILE A 313 -17.63 23.28 -8.37
CA ILE A 313 -17.85 22.11 -9.22
C ILE A 313 -18.19 20.94 -8.29
N PHE A 314 -19.42 20.45 -8.39
CA PHE A 314 -19.91 19.33 -7.61
C PHE A 314 -19.95 18.07 -8.47
N GLY A 315 -19.52 16.94 -7.90
CA GLY A 315 -19.41 15.71 -8.67
C GLY A 315 -19.21 14.47 -7.84
N ASN A 316 -18.76 13.42 -8.50
CA ASN A 316 -18.50 12.12 -7.91
C ASN A 316 -17.10 11.62 -8.22
N ILE A 317 -16.53 10.87 -7.29
CA ILE A 317 -15.42 9.97 -7.61
C ILE A 317 -16.03 8.63 -7.96
N ASP A 318 -15.98 8.28 -9.24
CA ASP A 318 -16.51 7.02 -9.75
C ASP A 318 -15.42 6.21 -10.42
N PRO A 319 -15.58 4.88 -10.49
CA PRO A 319 -14.68 4.07 -11.28
C PRO A 319 -14.64 4.55 -12.72
N SER A 320 -13.46 4.51 -13.32
CA SER A 320 -13.32 4.72 -14.76
C SER A 320 -14.19 3.70 -15.50
N ARG A 321 -14.74 4.07 -16.67
CA ARG A 321 -15.58 3.16 -17.48
C ARG A 321 -14.83 1.90 -17.93
N THR A 322 -13.51 1.91 -17.85
CA THR A 322 -12.61 0.80 -18.17
C THR A 322 -12.28 -0.08 -16.97
N ALA A 323 -12.56 0.37 -15.74
CA ALA A 323 -12.29 -0.36 -14.52
C ALA A 323 -13.04 -1.71 -14.49
N ILE A 324 -12.29 -2.76 -14.14
CA ILE A 324 -12.81 -4.11 -13.94
C ILE A 324 -12.83 -4.36 -12.42
N THR A 325 -13.81 -5.13 -11.94
CA THR A 325 -13.89 -5.56 -10.54
C THR A 325 -14.32 -7.01 -10.48
N ILE A 326 -14.04 -7.70 -9.36
CA ILE A 326 -14.61 -9.02 -9.07
C ILE A 326 -15.70 -8.86 -8.01
N ASP A 327 -16.83 -9.50 -8.25
CA ASP A 327 -17.94 -9.57 -7.31
C ASP A 327 -18.12 -11.00 -6.78
N PRO A 328 -18.08 -11.21 -5.44
CA PRO A 328 -17.68 -10.25 -4.41
C PRO A 328 -16.15 -10.09 -4.31
N PRO A 329 -15.64 -8.95 -3.80
CA PRO A 329 -14.21 -8.71 -3.62
C PRO A 329 -13.57 -9.47 -2.45
N LEU A 330 -14.37 -9.82 -1.44
CA LEU A 330 -14.00 -10.64 -0.29
C LEU A 330 -15.13 -11.65 -0.07
N GLN A 331 -14.79 -12.92 0.12
CA GLN A 331 -15.75 -13.97 0.40
C GLN A 331 -15.20 -14.94 1.44
N SER A 332 -16.07 -15.47 2.30
CA SER A 332 -15.76 -16.59 3.18
C SER A 332 -16.63 -17.80 2.84
N LEU A 333 -16.05 -18.99 2.78
CA LEU A 333 -16.72 -20.25 2.48
C LEU A 333 -16.23 -21.37 3.40
N GLN A 334 -17.09 -22.36 3.65
CA GLN A 334 -16.70 -23.57 4.35
C GLN A 334 -16.06 -24.57 3.37
N ALA A 335 -15.00 -25.25 3.80
CA ALA A 335 -14.48 -26.40 3.07
C ALA A 335 -15.57 -27.47 2.83
N GLY A 336 -15.60 -28.04 1.63
CA GLY A 336 -16.61 -29.01 1.20
C GLY A 336 -18.00 -28.43 0.92
N SER A 337 -18.20 -27.11 0.99
CA SER A 337 -19.48 -26.49 0.65
C SER A 337 -19.79 -26.58 -0.85
N SER A 338 -21.02 -26.22 -1.23
CA SER A 338 -21.40 -26.12 -2.65
C SER A 338 -20.51 -25.11 -3.41
N PRO A 339 -20.29 -25.31 -4.72
CA PRO A 339 -19.54 -24.37 -5.55
C PRO A 339 -20.09 -22.94 -5.51
N PHE A 340 -19.20 -21.96 -5.67
CA PHE A 340 -19.50 -20.53 -5.66
C PHE A 340 -19.06 -19.87 -6.96
N GLN A 341 -19.87 -18.95 -7.49
CA GLN A 341 -19.65 -18.37 -8.82
C GLN A 341 -19.16 -16.92 -8.71
N TYR A 342 -17.90 -16.66 -9.07
CA TYR A 342 -17.39 -15.31 -9.20
C TYR A 342 -17.82 -14.65 -10.50
N ARG A 343 -17.91 -13.31 -10.50
CA ARG A 343 -18.20 -12.52 -11.70
C ARG A 343 -17.22 -11.38 -11.83
N ALA A 344 -16.64 -11.22 -13.01
CA ALA A 344 -15.91 -10.01 -13.36
C ALA A 344 -16.91 -9.00 -13.91
N LEU A 345 -16.87 -7.77 -13.40
CA LEU A 345 -17.78 -6.69 -13.76
C LEU A 345 -17.01 -5.52 -14.36
N ARG A 346 -17.55 -4.93 -15.43
CA ARG A 346 -17.14 -3.62 -15.98
C ARG A 346 -18.38 -2.74 -16.04
N ASP A 347 -18.32 -1.56 -15.43
CA ASP A 347 -19.48 -0.66 -15.31
C ASP A 347 -20.70 -1.36 -14.67
N GLY A 348 -20.46 -2.18 -13.64
CA GLY A 348 -21.48 -2.97 -12.94
C GLY A 348 -22.09 -4.12 -13.75
N LYS A 349 -21.64 -4.36 -14.98
CA LYS A 349 -22.17 -5.41 -15.87
C LYS A 349 -21.18 -6.57 -16.02
N PRO A 350 -21.66 -7.83 -16.13
CA PRO A 350 -20.79 -8.98 -16.35
C PRO A 350 -19.93 -8.84 -17.61
N LEU A 351 -18.63 -9.09 -17.45
CA LEU A 351 -17.63 -9.07 -18.52
C LEU A 351 -17.39 -10.48 -19.06
N SER A 352 -17.33 -10.63 -20.38
CA SER A 352 -17.01 -11.89 -21.07
C SER A 352 -15.56 -11.92 -21.56
N GLY A 353 -15.04 -13.10 -21.92
CA GLY A 353 -13.64 -13.25 -22.37
C GLY A 353 -12.61 -13.18 -21.24
N VAL A 354 -13.04 -13.39 -19.99
CA VAL A 354 -12.19 -13.35 -18.80
C VAL A 354 -11.58 -14.72 -18.54
N THR A 355 -10.28 -14.74 -18.22
CA THR A 355 -9.57 -15.93 -17.75
C THR A 355 -9.37 -15.86 -16.24
N TRP A 356 -9.71 -16.93 -15.54
CA TRP A 356 -9.64 -17.02 -14.09
C TRP A 356 -8.47 -17.88 -13.62
N SER A 357 -7.79 -17.46 -12.56
CA SER A 357 -6.80 -18.24 -11.84
C SER A 357 -7.01 -18.16 -10.32
N LEU A 358 -6.44 -19.14 -9.62
CA LEU A 358 -6.53 -19.31 -8.17
C LEU A 358 -5.14 -19.65 -7.66
N ARG A 359 -4.73 -19.01 -6.57
CA ARG A 359 -3.55 -19.38 -5.78
C ARG A 359 -3.89 -19.33 -4.29
N SER A 360 -3.25 -20.17 -3.49
CA SER A 360 -3.32 -20.07 -2.03
C SER A 360 -2.10 -19.33 -1.50
N LEU A 361 -2.32 -18.53 -0.45
CA LEU A 361 -1.26 -17.78 0.20
C LEU A 361 -0.49 -18.64 1.22
N ASN A 362 -1.21 -19.49 1.95
CA ASN A 362 -0.67 -20.20 3.11
C ASN A 362 -0.59 -21.73 2.93
N THR A 363 -1.01 -22.28 1.79
CA THR A 363 -0.96 -23.72 1.49
C THR A 363 -0.44 -23.98 0.08
N ASN A 364 0.11 -25.17 -0.19
CA ASN A 364 0.55 -25.54 -1.53
C ASN A 364 -0.46 -26.43 -2.28
N GLY A 365 -1.27 -27.21 -1.56
CA GLY A 365 -2.19 -28.19 -2.15
C GLY A 365 -3.68 -27.96 -1.87
N SER A 366 -4.04 -27.03 -0.99
CA SER A 366 -5.40 -26.93 -0.43
C SER A 366 -6.23 -25.74 -0.93
N ALA A 367 -5.85 -25.13 -2.05
CA ALA A 367 -6.55 -23.96 -2.60
C ALA A 367 -7.98 -24.25 -3.08
N GLY A 368 -8.28 -25.49 -3.48
CA GLY A 368 -9.48 -25.85 -4.24
C GLY A 368 -9.27 -25.65 -5.75
N GLU A 369 -10.36 -25.50 -6.51
CA GLU A 369 -10.32 -25.35 -7.97
C GLU A 369 -11.15 -24.16 -8.43
N ILE A 370 -10.71 -23.49 -9.51
CA ILE A 370 -11.53 -22.48 -10.20
C ILE A 370 -11.63 -22.79 -11.70
N GLY A 371 -12.84 -22.75 -12.23
CA GLY A 371 -13.06 -22.91 -13.67
C GLY A 371 -12.50 -21.73 -14.45
N ARG A 372 -11.48 -21.99 -15.28
CA ARG A 372 -10.70 -20.97 -16.01
C ARG A 372 -11.51 -20.00 -16.86
N THR A 373 -12.68 -20.40 -17.37
CA THR A 373 -13.50 -19.58 -18.29
C THR A 373 -14.81 -19.12 -17.69
N ASN A 374 -15.26 -19.75 -16.60
CA ASN A 374 -16.55 -19.46 -15.99
C ASN A 374 -16.42 -18.78 -14.62
N GLY A 375 -15.29 -18.89 -13.91
CA GLY A 375 -15.13 -18.33 -12.56
C GLY A 375 -15.83 -19.14 -11.46
N LEU A 376 -16.22 -20.39 -11.73
CA LEU A 376 -16.85 -21.28 -10.75
C LEU A 376 -15.78 -21.87 -9.83
N TYR A 377 -15.80 -21.46 -8.56
CA TYR A 377 -14.94 -21.97 -7.51
C TYR A 377 -15.54 -23.23 -6.86
N ILE A 378 -14.71 -24.25 -6.67
CA ILE A 378 -15.04 -25.51 -6.00
C ILE A 378 -14.15 -25.63 -4.75
N PRO A 379 -14.73 -25.54 -3.54
CA PRO A 379 -13.99 -25.71 -2.30
C PRO A 379 -13.34 -27.08 -2.19
N VAL A 380 -12.15 -27.13 -1.59
CA VAL A 380 -11.50 -28.39 -1.20
C VAL A 380 -12.33 -29.13 -0.15
N ALA A 381 -12.25 -30.46 -0.12
CA ALA A 381 -12.90 -31.26 0.92
C ALA A 381 -12.38 -30.91 2.32
N PHE A 382 -13.26 -30.98 3.31
CA PHE A 382 -12.99 -30.60 4.69
C PHE A 382 -11.75 -31.30 5.31
N ASP A 383 -11.57 -32.60 5.04
CA ASP A 383 -10.44 -33.39 5.55
C ASP A 383 -9.11 -33.11 4.82
N ARG A 384 -9.12 -32.28 3.78
CA ARG A 384 -7.98 -31.90 2.93
C ARG A 384 -7.62 -30.41 3.02
N LEU A 385 -8.31 -29.63 3.86
CA LEU A 385 -8.08 -28.19 3.93
C LEU A 385 -6.68 -27.83 4.48
N GLY A 386 -6.03 -28.70 5.25
CA GLY A 386 -4.65 -28.51 5.66
C GLY A 386 -4.45 -27.56 6.86
N ARG A 387 -5.35 -26.59 7.01
CA ARG A 387 -5.29 -25.49 7.99
C ARG A 387 -6.68 -25.11 8.49
N GLU A 388 -6.76 -24.37 9.59
CA GLU A 388 -8.02 -23.82 10.10
C GLU A 388 -8.69 -22.87 9.11
N THR A 389 -7.89 -21.97 8.50
CA THR A 389 -8.30 -21.08 7.41
C THR A 389 -7.27 -21.12 6.28
N VAL A 390 -7.73 -21.32 5.04
CA VAL A 390 -6.92 -21.17 3.82
C VAL A 390 -7.26 -19.85 3.16
N ARG A 391 -6.23 -19.06 2.85
CA ARG A 391 -6.36 -17.74 2.23
C ARG A 391 -6.06 -17.86 0.74
N ASN A 392 -7.07 -17.74 -0.09
CA ASN A 392 -6.99 -17.88 -1.53
C ASN A 392 -7.13 -16.52 -2.23
N VAL A 393 -6.34 -16.29 -3.27
CA VAL A 393 -6.49 -15.16 -4.17
C VAL A 393 -7.09 -15.65 -5.48
N ILE A 394 -8.25 -15.10 -5.82
CA ILE A 394 -8.89 -15.29 -7.11
C ILE A 394 -8.47 -14.14 -8.02
N THR A 395 -8.02 -14.45 -9.23
CA THR A 395 -7.59 -13.43 -10.20
C THR A 395 -8.38 -13.57 -11.50
N ALA A 396 -8.93 -12.45 -11.98
CA ALA A 396 -9.55 -12.33 -13.29
C ALA A 396 -8.62 -11.53 -14.22
N SER A 397 -8.28 -12.12 -15.36
CA SER A 397 -7.49 -11.49 -16.42
C SER A 397 -8.34 -11.25 -17.66
N TYR A 398 -8.28 -10.04 -18.21
CA TYR A 398 -9.01 -9.62 -19.39
C TYR A 398 -8.12 -8.77 -20.29
N THR A 399 -8.02 -9.12 -21.57
CA THR A 399 -7.31 -8.30 -22.56
C THR A 399 -8.34 -7.53 -23.38
N ASP A 400 -8.26 -6.19 -23.36
CA ASP A 400 -9.17 -5.35 -24.13
C ASP A 400 -8.92 -5.55 -25.64
N PRO A 401 -9.91 -6.03 -26.41
CA PRO A 401 -9.72 -6.31 -27.83
C PRO A 401 -9.42 -5.06 -28.68
N ALA A 402 -9.79 -3.87 -28.22
CA ALA A 402 -9.60 -2.63 -28.97
C ALA A 402 -8.20 -2.05 -28.77
N THR A 403 -7.65 -2.12 -27.56
CA THR A 403 -6.34 -1.52 -27.22
C THR A 403 -5.22 -2.54 -27.10
N GLY A 404 -5.54 -3.81 -26.93
CA GLY A 404 -4.57 -4.88 -26.63
C GLY A 404 -4.05 -4.84 -25.18
N VAL A 405 -4.54 -3.92 -24.34
CA VAL A 405 -4.10 -3.78 -22.95
C VAL A 405 -4.68 -4.90 -22.10
N GLN A 406 -3.83 -5.55 -21.32
CA GLN A 406 -4.26 -6.57 -20.35
C GLN A 406 -4.57 -5.90 -19.00
N HIS A 407 -5.75 -6.23 -18.47
CA HIS A 407 -6.20 -5.85 -17.14
C HIS A 407 -6.28 -7.10 -16.26
N ARG A 408 -5.84 -6.96 -15.01
CA ARG A 408 -5.85 -8.03 -14.02
C ARG A 408 -6.39 -7.45 -12.71
N VAL A 409 -7.34 -8.16 -12.09
CA VAL A 409 -7.96 -7.78 -10.83
C VAL A 409 -8.13 -8.99 -9.93
N SER A 410 -8.09 -8.79 -8.63
CA SER A 410 -8.10 -9.86 -7.64
C SER A 410 -9.32 -9.81 -6.71
N ALA A 411 -9.55 -10.89 -5.98
CA ALA A 411 -10.46 -10.98 -4.85
C ALA A 411 -9.87 -11.93 -3.80
N LEU A 412 -10.16 -11.68 -2.52
CA LEU A 412 -9.72 -12.55 -1.43
C LEU A 412 -10.84 -13.55 -1.07
N LEU A 413 -10.48 -14.82 -0.97
CA LEU A 413 -11.36 -15.90 -0.56
C LEU A 413 -10.78 -16.57 0.68
N LEU A 414 -11.55 -16.59 1.77
CA LEU A 414 -11.24 -17.33 2.97
C LEU A 414 -11.99 -18.66 2.94
N VAL A 415 -11.27 -19.77 3.03
CA VAL A 415 -11.88 -21.10 3.16
C VAL A 415 -11.64 -21.59 4.57
N VAL A 416 -12.70 -21.71 5.35
CA VAL A 416 -12.64 -22.10 6.76
C VAL A 416 -13.00 -23.58 6.94
N THR A 417 -12.39 -24.21 7.94
CA THR A 417 -12.70 -25.61 8.30
C THR A 417 -14.14 -25.71 8.83
N GLU A 418 -14.51 -24.87 9.79
CA GLU A 418 -15.80 -24.94 10.48
C GLU A 418 -16.77 -23.86 9.98
N PRO A 419 -18.06 -24.19 9.77
CA PRO A 419 -19.07 -23.23 9.24
C PRO A 419 -19.55 -22.24 10.29
N MET A 420 -19.23 -22.51 11.56
CA MET A 420 -19.64 -21.73 12.72
C MET A 420 -18.46 -21.60 13.67
N SER A 421 -18.41 -20.48 14.39
CA SER A 421 -17.39 -20.23 15.43
C SER A 421 -18.05 -19.66 16.67
N ILE A 422 -17.42 -19.82 17.83
CA ILE A 422 -17.94 -19.32 19.10
C ILE A 422 -16.80 -18.75 19.95
N SER A 423 -17.05 -17.61 20.58
CA SER A 423 -16.11 -16.89 21.42
C SER A 423 -16.72 -16.65 22.82
N PRO A 424 -16.02 -17.02 23.91
CA PRO A 424 -14.93 -17.99 23.93
C PRO A 424 -15.41 -19.42 23.58
N ARG A 425 -14.53 -20.22 22.96
CA ARG A 425 -14.77 -21.66 22.73
C ARG A 425 -14.49 -22.48 23.98
N PHE A 426 -13.50 -22.05 24.76
CA PHE A 426 -13.20 -22.62 26.06
C PHE A 426 -13.01 -21.53 27.11
N VAL A 427 -13.54 -21.75 28.32
CA VAL A 427 -13.33 -20.88 29.49
C VAL A 427 -13.39 -21.69 30.79
N PRO A 428 -12.39 -21.61 31.69
CA PRO A 428 -12.51 -22.17 33.04
C PRO A 428 -13.12 -21.17 34.01
N MET A 429 -13.87 -21.69 34.98
CA MET A 429 -14.54 -20.90 36.02
C MET A 429 -14.38 -21.54 37.39
N TYR A 430 -13.83 -20.77 38.33
CA TYR A 430 -13.76 -21.15 39.73
C TYR A 430 -15.09 -20.82 40.42
N LEU A 431 -15.73 -21.82 41.02
CA LEU A 431 -17.04 -21.67 41.66
C LEU A 431 -16.99 -21.08 43.07
N ARG A 432 -15.79 -20.89 43.65
CA ARG A 432 -15.64 -20.22 44.94
C ARG A 432 -15.56 -18.72 44.74
N GLY A 433 -16.52 -18.00 45.31
CA GLY A 433 -16.56 -16.54 45.30
C GLY A 433 -17.80 -16.01 44.58
N THR A 434 -17.71 -14.79 44.07
CA THR A 434 -18.79 -14.16 43.30
C THR A 434 -18.93 -14.84 41.94
N GLN A 435 -20.15 -15.22 41.55
CA GLN A 435 -20.42 -15.73 40.21
C GLN A 435 -19.98 -14.69 39.17
N GLN A 436 -19.13 -15.09 38.24
CA GLN A 436 -18.71 -14.27 37.11
C GLN A 436 -19.40 -14.81 35.84
N PRO A 437 -20.42 -14.11 35.33
CA PRO A 437 -21.02 -14.48 34.05
C PRO A 437 -20.03 -14.31 32.91
N VAL A 438 -20.13 -15.15 31.88
CA VAL A 438 -19.39 -15.02 30.62
C VAL A 438 -20.37 -14.83 29.47
N THR A 439 -20.04 -13.93 28.56
CA THR A 439 -20.80 -13.74 27.33
C THR A 439 -20.20 -14.61 26.23
N LEU A 440 -21.02 -15.51 25.70
CA LEU A 440 -20.71 -16.29 24.50
C LEU A 440 -21.24 -15.54 23.28
N VAL A 441 -20.48 -15.53 22.20
CA VAL A 441 -20.88 -14.98 20.90
C VAL A 441 -20.61 -16.03 19.84
N ALA A 442 -21.66 -16.48 19.15
CA ALA A 442 -21.57 -17.42 18.05
C ALA A 442 -21.74 -16.69 16.71
N SER A 443 -20.96 -17.10 15.72
CA SER A 443 -20.99 -16.56 14.36
C SER A 443 -21.14 -17.70 13.35
N THR A 444 -21.69 -17.37 12.18
CA THR A 444 -21.91 -18.30 11.08
C THR A 444 -21.33 -17.72 9.80
N VAL A 445 -20.83 -18.58 8.89
CA VAL A 445 -20.38 -18.15 7.56
C VAL A 445 -21.54 -17.59 6.72
N ARG A 446 -22.77 -18.06 6.97
CA ARG A 446 -24.00 -17.56 6.35
C ARG A 446 -24.94 -17.03 7.41
N ASP A 447 -25.34 -15.76 7.31
CA ASP A 447 -26.22 -15.12 8.27
C ASP A 447 -27.50 -15.93 8.50
N ALA A 448 -27.73 -16.32 9.74
CA ALA A 448 -28.91 -17.07 10.16
C ALA A 448 -29.23 -16.83 11.64
N ALA A 449 -30.50 -17.02 12.00
CA ALA A 449 -30.92 -16.99 13.39
C ALA A 449 -30.32 -18.19 14.15
N LEU A 450 -29.76 -17.93 15.34
CA LEU A 450 -29.17 -18.94 16.19
C LEU A 450 -30.10 -19.34 17.34
N THR A 451 -30.05 -20.62 17.70
CA THR A 451 -30.70 -21.16 18.90
C THR A 451 -29.64 -21.75 19.83
N TRP A 452 -29.86 -21.65 21.14
CA TRP A 452 -28.88 -22.03 22.16
C TRP A 452 -29.41 -23.17 23.04
N SER A 453 -28.55 -24.13 23.39
CA SER A 453 -28.91 -25.21 24.32
C SER A 453 -28.91 -24.70 25.77
N GLN A 454 -29.82 -25.23 26.59
CA GLN A 454 -29.81 -24.95 28.03
C GLN A 454 -28.71 -25.78 28.71
N PRO A 455 -27.88 -25.18 29.57
CA PRO A 455 -26.82 -25.89 30.28
C PRO A 455 -27.41 -26.80 31.37
N GLN A 456 -26.70 -27.87 31.72
CA GLN A 456 -27.07 -28.76 32.84
C GLN A 456 -26.74 -28.12 34.19
N HIS A 457 -25.64 -27.36 34.24
CA HIS A 457 -25.15 -26.62 35.39
C HIS A 457 -25.10 -25.13 35.08
N GLY A 458 -25.73 -24.30 35.92
CA GLY A 458 -25.84 -22.85 35.72
C GLY A 458 -27.07 -22.44 34.92
N SER A 459 -27.07 -21.23 34.38
CA SER A 459 -28.17 -20.68 33.58
C SER A 459 -27.66 -19.90 32.38
N LEU A 460 -28.43 -19.88 31.28
CA LEU A 460 -28.07 -19.18 30.05
C LEU A 460 -29.19 -18.21 29.63
N VAL A 461 -28.84 -16.96 29.37
CA VAL A 461 -29.75 -15.94 28.81
C VAL A 461 -29.28 -15.59 27.40
N ALA A 462 -30.04 -16.00 26.39
CA ALA A 462 -29.72 -15.76 24.99
C ALA A 462 -30.29 -14.42 24.49
N SER A 463 -29.55 -13.74 23.63
CA SER A 463 -29.91 -12.53 22.91
C SER A 463 -29.33 -12.59 21.49
N GLY A 464 -30.08 -13.21 20.58
CA GLY A 464 -29.67 -13.39 19.18
C GLY A 464 -28.43 -14.28 19.05
N ASN A 465 -27.36 -13.73 18.48
CA ASN A 465 -26.08 -14.41 18.29
C ASN A 465 -25.19 -14.42 19.53
N SER A 466 -25.65 -13.85 20.64
CA SER A 466 -24.95 -13.85 21.92
C SER A 466 -25.76 -14.55 23.00
N ALA A 467 -25.10 -15.13 24.00
CA ALA A 467 -25.73 -15.68 25.18
C ALA A 467 -24.85 -15.51 26.43
N THR A 468 -25.42 -14.99 27.51
CA THR A 468 -24.71 -14.83 28.79
C THR A 468 -24.92 -16.07 29.65
N TYR A 469 -23.85 -16.80 29.91
CA TYR A 469 -23.83 -17.95 30.82
C TYR A 469 -23.45 -17.48 32.23
N THR A 470 -24.22 -17.91 33.22
CA THR A 470 -23.93 -17.70 34.64
C THR A 470 -23.67 -19.06 35.30
N PRO A 471 -22.48 -19.27 35.92
CA PRO A 471 -22.16 -20.54 36.58
C PRO A 471 -23.11 -20.81 37.76
N PRO A 472 -23.28 -22.06 38.23
CA PRO A 472 -24.16 -22.38 39.35
C PRO A 472 -23.71 -21.72 40.66
N ALA A 473 -24.66 -21.30 41.51
CA ALA A 473 -24.39 -20.73 42.84
C ALA A 473 -24.13 -21.80 43.92
N GLN A 474 -24.58 -23.04 43.71
CA GLN A 474 -24.42 -24.14 44.65
C GLN A 474 -23.13 -24.93 44.37
N PRO A 475 -22.51 -25.54 45.39
CA PRO A 475 -21.35 -26.40 45.17
C PRO A 475 -21.72 -27.60 44.29
N LEU A 476 -20.88 -27.90 43.31
CA LEU A 476 -21.02 -29.10 42.49
C LEU A 476 -20.79 -30.36 43.32
N ALA A 477 -21.49 -31.44 42.95
CA ALA A 477 -21.26 -32.77 43.51
C ALA A 477 -19.86 -33.29 43.16
N GLU A 478 -19.45 -33.08 41.91
CA GLU A 478 -18.13 -33.39 41.37
C GLU A 478 -17.18 -32.19 41.56
N ASP A 479 -15.88 -32.46 41.68
CA ASP A 479 -14.88 -31.40 41.85
C ASP A 479 -14.56 -30.67 40.54
N ILE A 480 -14.78 -31.34 39.40
CA ILE A 480 -14.54 -30.84 38.04
C ILE A 480 -15.71 -31.25 37.14
N VAL A 481 -16.29 -30.30 36.41
CA VAL A 481 -17.36 -30.53 35.43
C VAL A 481 -17.07 -29.76 34.14
N VAL A 482 -17.24 -30.41 32.98
CA VAL A 482 -17.19 -29.73 31.67
C VAL A 482 -18.62 -29.50 31.19
N GLN A 483 -19.09 -28.26 31.25
CA GLN A 483 -20.40 -27.86 30.77
C GLN A 483 -20.32 -27.46 29.30
N HIS A 484 -21.00 -28.20 28.42
CA HIS A 484 -21.11 -27.84 27.00
C HIS A 484 -22.33 -26.94 26.74
N ILE A 485 -22.14 -25.91 25.93
CA ILE A 485 -23.21 -25.01 25.47
C ILE A 485 -23.15 -25.00 23.94
N GLU A 486 -24.24 -25.39 23.30
CA GLU A 486 -24.36 -25.50 21.84
C GLU A 486 -25.13 -24.30 21.29
N ALA A 487 -24.58 -23.66 20.25
CA ALA A 487 -25.32 -22.78 19.36
C ALA A 487 -25.60 -23.52 18.05
N ARG A 488 -26.83 -23.41 17.55
CA ARG A 488 -27.30 -24.08 16.34
C ARG A 488 -27.85 -23.07 15.34
N ASN A 489 -27.41 -23.19 14.10
CA ASN A 489 -27.94 -22.45 12.97
C ASN A 489 -29.34 -22.98 12.60
N GLY A 490 -30.36 -22.12 12.70
CA GLY A 490 -31.75 -22.52 12.43
C GLY A 490 -32.05 -22.84 10.96
N ALA A 491 -31.24 -22.38 10.02
CA ALA A 491 -31.43 -22.59 8.58
C ALA A 491 -30.69 -23.83 8.06
N THR A 492 -29.45 -24.05 8.49
CA THR A 492 -28.60 -25.15 8.00
C THR A 492 -28.60 -26.36 8.93
N GLY A 493 -28.95 -26.18 10.21
CA GLY A 493 -28.86 -27.21 11.24
C GLY A 493 -27.45 -27.44 11.79
N GLU A 494 -26.46 -26.71 11.27
CA GLU A 494 -25.07 -26.73 11.75
C GLU A 494 -24.98 -26.28 13.21
N THR A 495 -23.96 -26.74 13.92
CA THR A 495 -23.77 -26.43 15.34
C THR A 495 -22.32 -26.08 15.67
N VAL A 496 -22.15 -25.27 16.71
CA VAL A 496 -20.86 -24.98 17.36
C VAL A 496 -21.04 -25.08 18.87
N LYS A 497 -20.00 -25.54 19.57
CA LYS A 497 -20.06 -25.76 21.02
C LYS A 497 -18.98 -24.95 21.74
N ALA A 498 -19.36 -24.32 22.83
CA ALA A 498 -18.45 -23.83 23.85
C ALA A 498 -18.35 -24.84 25.00
N SER A 499 -17.17 -24.94 25.61
CA SER A 499 -16.90 -25.76 26.78
C SER A 499 -16.52 -24.87 27.97
N VAL A 500 -17.35 -24.89 29.01
CA VAL A 500 -17.11 -24.18 30.27
C VAL A 500 -16.61 -25.19 31.30
N LEU A 501 -15.36 -25.04 31.73
CA LEU A 501 -14.77 -25.90 32.76
C LEU A 501 -15.09 -25.35 34.14
N LEU A 502 -16.01 -25.98 34.87
CA LEU A 502 -16.39 -25.60 36.22
C LEU A 502 -15.48 -26.30 37.23
N LEU A 503 -14.75 -25.51 38.03
CA LEU A 503 -13.79 -25.97 39.02
C LEU A 503 -14.26 -25.60 40.42
N LYS A 504 -14.34 -26.59 41.30
CA LYS A 504 -14.72 -26.38 42.70
C LYS A 504 -13.56 -25.87 43.56
N TYR A 505 -12.34 -26.24 43.21
CA TYR A 505 -11.10 -25.83 43.88
C TYR A 505 -10.17 -25.14 42.88
N ALA A 506 -9.14 -24.47 43.39
CA ALA A 506 -8.05 -23.97 42.56
C ALA A 506 -7.10 -25.12 42.21
N VAL A 507 -6.40 -25.01 41.09
CA VAL A 507 -5.36 -25.98 40.71
C VAL A 507 -4.14 -25.85 41.61
N ASP A 508 -3.45 -26.97 41.86
CA ASP A 508 -2.30 -27.06 42.75
C ASP A 508 -0.94 -27.06 42.02
N PHE A 509 -0.92 -27.48 40.75
CA PHE A 509 0.28 -27.54 39.92
C PHE A 509 -0.03 -27.48 38.42
N ASP A 510 0.98 -27.08 37.62
CA ASP A 510 0.90 -27.06 36.17
C ASP A 510 1.07 -28.45 35.55
N VAL A 511 0.29 -28.73 34.51
CA VAL A 511 0.53 -29.84 33.57
C VAL A 511 1.08 -29.25 32.27
N THR A 512 2.18 -29.78 31.74
CA THR A 512 2.79 -29.31 30.49
C THR A 512 2.55 -30.29 29.34
N PRO A 513 2.12 -29.81 28.15
CA PRO A 513 1.59 -28.46 27.90
C PRO A 513 0.26 -28.22 28.62
N GLY A 514 0.02 -27.01 29.12
CA GLY A 514 -1.23 -26.66 29.83
C GLY A 514 -2.42 -26.47 28.88
N PHE A 515 -2.14 -26.11 27.64
CA PHE A 515 -3.11 -26.04 26.55
C PHE A 515 -2.45 -26.53 25.26
N THR A 516 -3.15 -27.39 24.52
CA THR A 516 -2.74 -27.89 23.21
C THR A 516 -3.80 -27.49 22.20
N ARG A 517 -3.43 -26.68 21.21
CA ARG A 517 -4.33 -26.26 20.14
C ARG A 517 -4.30 -27.28 18.99
N GLY A 518 -5.47 -27.61 18.47
CA GLY A 518 -5.61 -28.31 17.18
C GLY A 518 -4.89 -29.65 17.08
N LEU A 519 -4.98 -30.51 18.10
CA LEU A 519 -4.43 -31.86 18.05
C LEU A 519 -5.22 -32.71 17.02
N ASN A 520 -4.49 -33.29 16.06
CA ASN A 520 -5.06 -34.11 15.00
C ASN A 520 -5.73 -35.39 15.54
N ARG A 521 -6.69 -35.93 14.77
CA ARG A 521 -7.32 -37.24 15.04
C ARG A 521 -6.27 -38.34 15.20
N SER A 522 -6.45 -39.21 16.19
CA SER A 522 -5.53 -40.31 16.52
C SER A 522 -4.10 -39.88 16.89
N ALA A 523 -3.80 -38.58 16.95
CA ALA A 523 -2.50 -38.10 17.39
C ALA A 523 -2.38 -38.24 18.91
N THR A 524 -1.14 -38.33 19.38
CA THR A 524 -0.83 -38.42 20.79
C THR A 524 -0.08 -37.19 21.26
N ILE A 525 -0.24 -36.85 22.54
CA ILE A 525 0.57 -35.85 23.21
C ILE A 525 0.95 -36.30 24.61
N GLN A 526 2.21 -36.11 24.97
CA GLN A 526 2.72 -36.43 26.28
C GLN A 526 2.45 -35.27 27.24
N LEU A 527 1.68 -35.52 28.28
CA LEU A 527 1.42 -34.58 29.36
C LEU A 527 2.31 -34.91 30.55
N VAL A 528 2.85 -33.87 31.20
CA VAL A 528 3.77 -33.99 32.33
C VAL A 528 3.28 -33.12 33.47
N GLU A 529 3.05 -33.71 34.64
CA GLU A 529 2.74 -32.95 35.87
C GLU A 529 4.02 -32.36 36.49
N ASN A 530 3.93 -31.14 36.99
CA ASN A 530 5.08 -30.40 37.56
C ASN A 530 4.99 -30.19 39.09
N ALA A 531 4.30 -31.07 39.82
CA ALA A 531 4.10 -30.95 41.27
C ALA A 531 5.33 -31.30 42.11
N ARG A 532 6.30 -32.05 41.54
CA ARG A 532 7.53 -32.52 42.22
C ARG A 532 7.25 -33.37 43.49
N GLN A 533 6.21 -34.18 43.49
CA GLN A 533 5.83 -35.07 44.61
C GLN A 533 5.99 -36.55 44.27
N PRO A 534 7.22 -37.12 44.24
CA PRO A 534 7.44 -38.49 43.73
C PRO A 534 6.78 -39.59 44.58
N SER A 535 6.47 -39.34 45.85
CA SER A 535 5.86 -40.30 46.76
C SER A 535 4.36 -40.53 46.56
N LEU A 536 3.66 -39.64 45.85
CA LEU A 536 2.21 -39.74 45.63
C LEU A 536 1.90 -40.58 44.37
N LYS A 537 0.78 -41.30 44.36
CA LYS A 537 0.35 -42.03 43.16
C LYS A 537 -0.32 -41.07 42.18
N ARG A 538 -0.03 -41.17 40.88
CA ARG A 538 -0.70 -40.38 39.83
C ARG A 538 -1.96 -41.11 39.37
N ARG A 539 -3.04 -40.37 39.14
CA ARG A 539 -4.23 -40.83 38.41
C ARG A 539 -4.56 -39.81 37.34
N TRP A 540 -4.54 -40.26 36.09
CA TRP A 540 -4.91 -39.46 34.93
C TRP A 540 -6.34 -39.77 34.50
N THR A 541 -7.14 -38.74 34.28
CA THR A 541 -8.54 -38.86 33.85
C THR A 541 -8.82 -37.89 32.71
N VAL A 542 -9.55 -38.34 31.69
CA VAL A 542 -10.04 -37.48 30.60
C VAL A 542 -11.50 -37.13 30.84
N TYR A 543 -11.80 -35.84 30.87
CA TYR A 543 -13.16 -35.30 30.81
C TYR A 543 -13.38 -34.78 29.38
N GLY A 544 -14.24 -35.48 28.63
CA GLY A 544 -14.41 -35.28 27.19
C GLY A 544 -14.06 -36.55 26.42
N GLU A 545 -13.56 -36.41 25.21
CA GLU A 545 -13.28 -37.53 24.31
C GLU A 545 -11.77 -37.85 24.23
N GLY A 546 -11.42 -39.11 23.99
CA GLY A 546 -10.03 -39.60 23.94
C GLY A 546 -9.67 -40.51 25.11
N ALA A 547 -8.39 -40.88 25.21
CA ALA A 547 -7.86 -41.74 26.27
C ALA A 547 -6.52 -41.21 26.78
N VAL A 548 -6.20 -41.45 28.05
CA VAL A 548 -4.91 -41.11 28.66
C VAL A 548 -4.31 -42.34 29.33
N SER A 549 -3.00 -42.54 29.18
CA SER A 549 -2.28 -43.61 29.88
C SER A 549 -1.93 -43.22 31.32
N ASP A 550 -1.57 -44.21 32.15
CA ASP A 550 -1.06 -43.96 33.51
C ASP A 550 0.22 -43.08 33.53
N ALA A 551 0.92 -42.98 32.40
CA ALA A 551 2.10 -42.15 32.22
C ALA A 551 1.77 -40.75 31.67
N GLY A 552 0.50 -40.38 31.50
CA GLY A 552 0.10 -39.06 30.98
C GLY A 552 0.15 -38.93 29.46
N LEU A 553 0.24 -40.03 28.71
CA LEU A 553 0.14 -39.98 27.24
C LEU A 553 -1.32 -39.91 26.83
N TYR A 554 -1.78 -38.74 26.39
CA TYR A 554 -3.12 -38.56 25.82
C TYR A 554 -3.13 -39.00 24.35
N THR A 555 -4.21 -39.66 23.93
CA THR A 555 -4.48 -40.09 22.56
C THR A 555 -5.84 -39.56 22.13
N ALA A 556 -5.82 -38.70 21.11
CA ALA A 556 -7.03 -38.18 20.48
C ALA A 556 -7.83 -39.34 19.84
N PRO A 557 -9.17 -39.31 19.88
CA PRO A 557 -9.98 -40.30 19.19
C PRO A 557 -9.89 -40.13 17.67
N ALA A 558 -10.21 -41.19 16.92
CA ALA A 558 -10.26 -41.14 15.45
C ALA A 558 -11.42 -40.29 14.91
N THR A 559 -12.48 -40.13 15.71
CA THR A 559 -13.67 -39.30 15.45
C THR A 559 -14.13 -38.70 16.77
N PHE A 560 -14.60 -37.46 16.76
CA PHE A 560 -15.13 -36.82 17.96
C PHE A 560 -16.30 -35.87 17.66
N THR A 561 -17.10 -35.60 18.70
CA THR A 561 -18.24 -34.67 18.66
C THR A 561 -18.08 -33.45 19.57
N HIS A 562 -17.07 -33.47 20.44
CA HIS A 562 -16.66 -32.37 21.31
C HIS A 562 -15.18 -32.07 21.04
N PRO A 563 -14.84 -30.88 20.51
CA PRO A 563 -13.48 -30.55 20.10
C PRO A 563 -12.58 -30.17 21.29
N VAL A 564 -12.99 -30.41 22.53
CA VAL A 564 -12.19 -30.10 23.72
C VAL A 564 -12.20 -31.27 24.67
N ALA A 565 -11.02 -31.72 25.08
CA ALA A 565 -10.80 -32.67 26.15
C ALA A 565 -10.03 -31.99 27.29
N VAL A 566 -10.45 -32.21 28.53
CA VAL A 566 -9.76 -31.74 29.74
C VAL A 566 -9.12 -32.96 30.39
N VAL A 567 -7.79 -32.99 30.44
CA VAL A 567 -7.02 -34.10 31.00
C VAL A 567 -6.52 -33.70 32.38
N VAL A 568 -7.04 -34.35 33.41
CA VAL A 568 -6.76 -34.05 34.81
C VAL A 568 -5.76 -35.06 35.36
N CYS A 569 -4.76 -34.57 36.10
CA CYS A 569 -3.85 -35.37 36.90
C CYS A 569 -4.15 -35.13 38.37
N GLU A 570 -4.48 -36.19 39.10
CA GLU A 570 -4.64 -36.18 40.55
C GLU A 570 -3.49 -36.93 41.23
N LEU A 571 -2.97 -36.35 42.31
CA LEU A 571 -1.96 -36.97 43.16
C LEU A 571 -2.61 -37.53 44.42
N LEU A 572 -2.52 -38.85 44.57
CA LEU A 572 -3.16 -39.59 45.64
C LEU A 572 -2.16 -40.02 46.71
N ASP A 573 -2.58 -39.95 47.96
CA ASP A 573 -1.84 -40.55 49.07
C ASP A 573 -1.97 -42.08 49.11
N THR A 574 -1.34 -42.71 50.11
CA THR A 574 -1.39 -44.16 50.30
C THR A 574 -2.78 -44.69 50.66
N ALA A 575 -3.71 -43.83 51.10
CA ALA A 575 -5.11 -44.16 51.37
C ALA A 575 -6.01 -43.97 50.13
N GLY A 576 -5.48 -43.44 49.03
CA GLY A 576 -6.22 -43.18 47.81
C GLY A 576 -7.04 -41.89 47.83
N LEU A 577 -6.72 -40.95 48.73
CA LEU A 577 -7.34 -39.62 48.77
C LEU A 577 -6.56 -38.64 47.90
N VAL A 578 -7.28 -37.78 47.17
CA VAL A 578 -6.70 -36.73 46.33
C VAL A 578 -6.12 -35.64 47.21
N GLN A 579 -4.82 -35.38 47.06
CA GLN A 579 -4.09 -34.35 47.80
C GLN A 579 -3.87 -33.09 46.95
N TYR A 580 -3.58 -33.29 45.68
CA TYR A 580 -3.32 -32.21 44.72
C TYR A 580 -3.86 -32.58 43.35
N TYR A 581 -4.25 -31.59 42.55
CA TYR A 581 -4.55 -31.82 41.14
C TYR A 581 -4.16 -30.66 40.23
N GLY A 582 -3.94 -30.99 38.97
CA GLY A 582 -3.70 -30.07 37.87
C GLY A 582 -4.38 -30.59 36.61
N TYR A 583 -4.51 -29.75 35.59
CA TYR A 583 -5.13 -30.16 34.33
C TYR A 583 -4.41 -29.58 33.12
N SER A 584 -4.59 -30.25 31.99
CA SER A 584 -4.25 -29.77 30.64
C SER A 584 -5.51 -29.78 29.79
N ILE A 585 -5.59 -28.84 28.85
CA ILE A 585 -6.68 -28.76 27.89
C ILE A 585 -6.15 -29.13 26.51
N VAL A 586 -6.83 -30.04 25.83
CA VAL A 586 -6.51 -30.47 24.47
C VAL A 586 -7.67 -30.10 23.57
N GLU A 587 -7.46 -29.13 22.70
CA GLU A 587 -8.36 -28.80 21.61
C GLU A 587 -8.08 -29.73 20.43
N LEU A 588 -9.09 -30.43 19.95
CA LEU A 588 -9.03 -31.38 18.86
C LEU A 588 -9.42 -30.69 17.55
N THR A 589 -8.71 -31.00 16.46
CA THR A 589 -9.09 -30.55 15.12
C THR A 589 -9.44 -31.72 14.20
N ASN A 590 -10.40 -31.45 13.33
CA ASN A 590 -10.77 -32.36 12.27
C ASN A 590 -9.98 -32.12 10.97
N SER A 591 -9.34 -30.96 10.83
CA SER A 591 -8.43 -30.69 9.71
C SER A 591 -7.21 -31.61 9.82
N ARG A 592 -6.79 -32.25 8.74
CA ARG A 592 -5.44 -32.85 8.71
C ARG A 592 -4.46 -31.75 8.41
N THR A 593 -3.43 -31.58 9.24
CA THR A 593 -2.32 -30.67 8.92
C THR A 593 -1.73 -31.05 7.57
N GLU A 594 -1.62 -30.07 6.67
CA GLU A 594 -0.96 -30.27 5.38
C GLU A 594 0.51 -30.67 5.61
N GLU A 595 0.98 -31.72 4.92
CA GLU A 595 2.41 -32.01 4.89
C GLU A 595 3.14 -30.87 4.18
N SER A 596 4.23 -30.40 4.78
CA SER A 596 5.09 -29.35 4.22
C SER A 596 6.55 -29.77 4.38
N TRP A 597 7.44 -28.97 3.80
CA TRP A 597 8.88 -29.14 3.98
C TRP A 597 9.28 -28.99 5.46
N THR A 598 10.31 -29.74 5.88
CA THR A 598 10.82 -29.73 7.27
C THR A 598 12.25 -29.19 7.38
N GLY A 599 12.92 -28.99 6.26
CA GLY A 599 14.25 -28.37 6.18
C GLY A 599 14.60 -27.95 4.76
N LEU A 600 15.68 -27.21 4.62
CA LEU A 600 16.17 -26.72 3.32
C LEU A 600 17.25 -27.64 2.78
N LYS A 601 17.26 -27.82 1.46
CA LYS A 601 18.36 -28.45 0.73
C LYS A 601 19.39 -27.39 0.30
N THR A 602 18.93 -26.29 -0.31
CA THR A 602 19.78 -25.12 -0.62
C THR A 602 19.00 -23.82 -0.46
N PHE A 603 19.68 -22.74 -0.06
CA PHE A 603 19.17 -21.37 -0.04
C PHE A 603 20.27 -20.44 -0.55
N ASN A 604 20.09 -19.94 -1.77
CA ASN A 604 21.07 -19.16 -2.48
C ASN A 604 20.57 -17.75 -2.80
N ILE A 605 21.54 -16.84 -2.92
CA ILE A 605 21.37 -15.50 -3.46
C ILE A 605 22.47 -15.26 -4.49
N ARG A 606 22.13 -14.66 -5.63
CA ARG A 606 23.04 -14.42 -6.75
C ARG A 606 22.90 -12.98 -7.22
N LYS A 607 24.01 -12.32 -7.56
CA LYS A 607 23.96 -11.00 -8.22
C LYS A 607 23.75 -11.17 -9.72
N ILE A 608 22.74 -10.48 -10.25
CA ILE A 608 22.48 -10.39 -11.69
C ILE A 608 23.10 -9.08 -12.22
N VAL A 609 22.92 -7.99 -11.47
CA VAL A 609 23.63 -6.71 -11.68
C VAL A 609 24.24 -6.30 -10.35
N ASP A 610 25.57 -6.17 -10.30
CA ASP A 610 26.32 -6.00 -9.04
C ASP A 610 26.73 -4.56 -8.70
N SER A 611 26.46 -3.61 -9.60
CA SER A 611 26.84 -2.21 -9.41
C SER A 611 25.79 -1.23 -9.93
N ALA A 612 25.63 -0.12 -9.23
CA ALA A 612 24.78 0.99 -9.62
C ALA A 612 25.36 2.31 -9.10
N TYR A 613 25.09 3.41 -9.81
CA TYR A 613 25.32 4.75 -9.31
C TYR A 613 24.54 4.94 -8.02
N SER A 614 25.20 5.51 -7.02
CA SER A 614 24.65 5.86 -5.72
C SER A 614 23.79 7.14 -5.79
N ASN A 615 23.00 7.26 -6.86
CA ASN A 615 22.08 8.37 -7.11
C ASN A 615 20.67 8.13 -6.54
N GLY A 616 20.43 6.94 -5.96
CA GLY A 616 19.15 6.50 -5.40
C GLY A 616 18.20 5.89 -6.42
N MET A 617 18.36 6.19 -7.71
CA MET A 617 17.44 5.82 -8.77
C MET A 617 17.91 4.61 -9.57
N GLN A 618 19.21 4.50 -9.87
CA GLN A 618 19.73 3.30 -10.53
C GLN A 618 19.67 2.10 -9.58
N GLN A 619 19.39 0.92 -10.13
CA GLN A 619 19.15 -0.30 -9.37
C GLN A 619 20.13 -1.42 -9.76
N MET A 620 20.52 -2.20 -8.76
CA MET A 620 21.13 -3.53 -8.87
C MET A 620 20.02 -4.58 -8.84
N SER A 621 20.33 -5.81 -9.24
CA SER A 621 19.37 -6.92 -9.13
C SER A 621 20.02 -8.17 -8.60
N VAL A 622 19.29 -8.87 -7.74
CA VAL A 622 19.69 -10.13 -7.14
C VAL A 622 18.59 -11.16 -7.32
N LYS A 623 18.97 -12.42 -7.54
CA LYS A 623 18.07 -13.57 -7.64
C LYS A 623 18.25 -14.47 -6.44
N ILE A 624 17.17 -14.72 -5.71
CA ILE A 624 17.09 -15.64 -4.59
C ILE A 624 16.55 -16.98 -5.11
N LEU A 625 17.09 -18.09 -4.61
CA LEU A 625 16.69 -19.45 -4.98
C LEU A 625 16.65 -20.33 -3.74
N VAL A 626 15.51 -20.96 -3.46
CA VAL A 626 15.33 -21.88 -2.33
C VAL A 626 14.86 -23.23 -2.82
N GLU A 627 15.58 -24.28 -2.41
CA GLU A 627 15.22 -25.68 -2.61
C GLU A 627 15.02 -26.33 -1.24
N THR A 628 13.89 -27.00 -1.06
CA THR A 628 13.55 -27.68 0.19
C THR A 628 14.00 -29.14 0.17
N SER A 629 14.18 -29.72 1.37
CA SER A 629 14.46 -31.15 1.52
C SER A 629 13.18 -31.99 1.30
N PRO A 630 13.25 -33.14 0.60
CA PRO A 630 12.12 -34.03 0.46
C PRO A 630 11.63 -34.58 1.81
N VAL A 631 10.31 -34.61 2.02
CA VAL A 631 9.65 -35.29 3.14
C VAL A 631 8.95 -36.53 2.59
N SER A 632 9.33 -37.71 3.07
CA SER A 632 8.80 -38.99 2.58
C SER A 632 8.92 -39.19 1.05
N GLY A 633 9.93 -38.58 0.42
CA GLY A 633 10.18 -38.65 -1.02
C GLY A 633 9.49 -37.55 -1.85
N THR A 634 8.68 -36.69 -1.23
CA THR A 634 8.00 -35.56 -1.88
C THR A 634 8.70 -34.24 -1.54
N VAL A 635 8.94 -33.40 -2.55
CA VAL A 635 9.47 -32.03 -2.36
C VAL A 635 8.29 -31.05 -2.30
N TYR A 636 8.33 -30.12 -1.35
CA TYR A 636 7.31 -29.09 -1.16
C TYR A 636 7.93 -27.71 -1.37
N GLU A 637 7.37 -26.89 -2.24
CA GLU A 637 7.79 -25.50 -2.41
C GLU A 637 7.53 -24.65 -1.15
N LEU A 638 8.15 -23.48 -1.07
CA LEU A 638 7.70 -22.46 -0.12
C LEU A 638 6.29 -22.00 -0.51
N ASN A 639 5.43 -21.74 0.47
CA ASN A 639 4.13 -21.12 0.19
C ASN A 639 4.29 -19.61 -0.05
N GLU A 640 3.22 -18.92 -0.46
CA GLU A 640 3.32 -17.51 -0.83
C GLU A 640 3.50 -16.57 0.36
N ASP A 641 3.07 -16.91 1.59
CA ASP A 641 3.38 -16.15 2.80
C ASP A 641 4.89 -16.23 3.10
N GLU A 642 5.49 -17.42 2.97
CA GLU A 642 6.94 -17.64 3.11
C GLU A 642 7.72 -16.86 2.06
N LYS A 643 7.32 -16.94 0.78
CA LYS A 643 7.90 -16.14 -0.31
C LYS A 643 7.75 -14.65 -0.05
N ALA A 644 6.57 -14.20 0.38
CA ALA A 644 6.34 -12.80 0.65
C ALA A 644 7.20 -12.30 1.82
N SER A 645 7.58 -13.14 2.78
CA SER A 645 8.47 -12.74 3.88
C SER A 645 9.95 -12.55 3.48
N MET A 646 10.32 -12.89 2.23
CA MET A 646 11.69 -12.76 1.74
C MET A 646 12.16 -11.32 1.73
N LYS A 647 13.35 -11.10 2.29
CA LYS A 647 14.01 -9.79 2.37
C LYS A 647 15.52 -9.92 2.34
N LEU A 648 16.22 -8.80 2.17
CA LEU A 648 17.66 -8.72 2.34
C LEU A 648 18.01 -8.20 3.72
N VAL A 649 19.04 -8.78 4.33
CA VAL A 649 19.64 -8.30 5.57
C VAL A 649 21.15 -8.12 5.39
N THR A 650 21.76 -7.21 6.15
CA THR A 650 23.22 -7.08 6.18
C THR A 650 23.85 -8.37 6.74
N LYS A 651 25.00 -8.77 6.20
CA LYS A 651 25.70 -9.98 6.65
C LYS A 651 26.24 -9.85 8.08
N GLY A 652 26.71 -8.67 8.46
CA GLY A 652 27.41 -8.44 9.73
C GLY A 652 26.51 -8.50 10.96
N ASN A 653 25.35 -7.82 10.90
CA ASN A 653 24.45 -7.64 12.06
C ASN A 653 22.98 -7.98 11.78
N ARG A 654 22.65 -8.46 10.57
CA ARG A 654 21.27 -8.83 10.18
C ARG A 654 20.29 -7.66 10.20
N ASP A 655 20.77 -6.44 10.01
CA ASP A 655 19.91 -5.27 9.85
C ASP A 655 19.11 -5.43 8.55
N GLU A 656 17.80 -5.24 8.64
CA GLU A 656 16.90 -5.37 7.49
C GLU A 656 17.08 -4.20 6.51
N LEU A 657 17.15 -4.52 5.23
CA LEU A 657 17.06 -3.51 4.18
C LEU A 657 15.59 -3.11 4.00
N PRO A 658 15.25 -1.82 4.15
CA PRO A 658 13.88 -1.37 4.00
C PRO A 658 13.44 -1.48 2.54
N PHE A 659 12.17 -1.80 2.32
CA PHE A 659 11.58 -1.65 1.00
C PHE A 659 11.23 -0.19 0.71
N LEU A 660 11.27 0.18 -0.58
CA LEU A 660 10.74 1.45 -1.06
C LEU A 660 9.26 1.65 -0.68
N GLY A 661 8.89 2.90 -0.47
CA GLY A 661 7.52 3.32 -0.17
C GLY A 661 6.59 3.20 -1.38
N VAL A 662 5.28 3.34 -1.15
CA VAL A 662 4.29 3.22 -2.23
C VAL A 662 4.47 4.33 -3.25
N GLY A 663 4.74 3.93 -4.50
CA GLY A 663 4.92 4.84 -5.63
C GLY A 663 6.32 5.45 -5.74
N GLU A 664 7.29 5.04 -4.90
CA GLU A 664 8.69 5.41 -5.07
C GLU A 664 9.36 4.49 -6.10
N GLU A 665 10.07 5.07 -7.07
CA GLU A 665 10.87 4.32 -8.04
C GLU A 665 12.33 4.13 -7.59
N GLY A 666 12.74 4.80 -6.51
CA GLY A 666 14.10 4.77 -5.97
C GLY A 666 14.18 5.58 -4.67
N ILE A 667 15.40 5.74 -4.15
CA ILE A 667 15.66 6.51 -2.92
C ILE A 667 15.72 8.01 -3.23
N GLU A 668 14.69 8.74 -2.79
CA GLU A 668 14.51 10.17 -3.04
C GLU A 668 15.60 11.07 -2.45
N ALA A 669 15.76 12.29 -3.00
CA ALA A 669 16.71 13.25 -2.43
C ALA A 669 16.30 13.74 -1.05
N GLY A 670 17.28 13.76 -0.15
CA GLY A 670 17.08 14.13 1.25
C GLY A 670 16.56 12.98 2.11
N SER A 671 16.25 11.82 1.53
CA SER A 671 15.96 10.61 2.31
C SER A 671 17.17 10.23 3.18
N PRO A 672 16.95 9.88 4.47
CA PRO A 672 18.02 9.36 5.32
C PRO A 672 18.39 7.91 4.98
N ILE A 673 17.61 7.25 4.11
CA ILE A 673 17.83 5.86 3.71
C ILE A 673 19.03 5.80 2.74
N VAL A 674 19.95 4.89 3.01
CA VAL A 674 21.15 4.67 2.17
C VAL A 674 20.94 3.51 1.20
N TRP A 675 20.33 2.43 1.68
CA TRP A 675 20.04 1.22 0.91
C TRP A 675 18.56 0.89 1.03
N ALA A 676 17.94 0.49 -0.08
CA ALA A 676 16.55 0.06 -0.10
C ALA A 676 16.33 -1.04 -1.13
N THR A 677 15.25 -1.81 -0.97
CA THR A 677 14.85 -2.88 -1.89
C THR A 677 13.50 -2.63 -2.55
N SER A 678 13.29 -3.22 -3.72
CA SER A 678 12.02 -3.23 -4.43
C SER A 678 11.74 -4.61 -5.00
N LEU A 679 10.45 -4.98 -5.06
CA LEU A 679 9.96 -6.14 -5.78
C LEU A 679 9.84 -5.86 -7.29
N GLU A 680 9.80 -4.59 -7.68
CA GLU A 680 9.56 -4.16 -9.05
C GLU A 680 10.77 -3.43 -9.63
N ARG A 681 11.08 -3.78 -10.89
CA ARG A 681 12.11 -3.10 -11.68
C ARG A 681 11.63 -1.71 -12.04
N ASN A 682 12.37 -0.68 -11.66
CA ASN A 682 12.08 0.68 -12.11
C ASN A 682 12.48 0.93 -13.58
N ARG A 683 12.20 2.14 -14.07
CA ARG A 683 12.46 2.53 -15.46
C ARG A 683 13.91 2.80 -15.84
N PHE A 684 14.81 2.98 -14.87
CA PHE A 684 16.16 3.44 -15.15
C PHE A 684 17.05 2.33 -15.73
N ILE A 685 17.96 2.72 -16.62
CA ILE A 685 18.92 1.82 -17.25
C ILE A 685 19.89 1.30 -16.19
N MET A 686 19.99 -0.03 -16.10
CA MET A 686 20.92 -0.71 -15.21
C MET A 686 22.32 -0.78 -15.85
N SER A 687 23.36 -0.93 -15.02
CA SER A 687 24.69 -1.25 -15.53
C SER A 687 24.67 -2.61 -16.25
N SER A 688 25.64 -2.83 -17.14
CA SER A 688 25.78 -4.12 -17.82
C SER A 688 26.03 -5.22 -16.79
N ALA A 689 25.25 -6.29 -16.85
CA ALA A 689 25.47 -7.47 -16.03
C ALA A 689 26.92 -7.98 -16.21
N PRO A 690 27.60 -8.40 -15.14
CA PRO A 690 28.84 -9.16 -15.28
C PRO A 690 28.58 -10.39 -16.18
N GLN A 691 29.58 -10.81 -16.98
CA GLN A 691 29.48 -12.05 -17.75
C GLN A 691 29.41 -13.26 -16.80
N SER A 692 28.20 -13.58 -16.34
CA SER A 692 27.88 -14.84 -15.66
C SER A 692 27.01 -15.67 -16.59
N GLN A 693 27.33 -16.95 -16.73
CA GLN A 693 26.45 -17.90 -17.41
C GLN A 693 25.15 -18.01 -16.60
N ASP A 694 24.02 -17.67 -17.22
CA ASP A 694 22.70 -18.06 -16.71
C ASP A 694 22.64 -19.58 -16.71
N VAL A 695 22.87 -20.17 -15.54
CA VAL A 695 22.48 -21.57 -15.29
C VAL A 695 21.06 -21.52 -14.79
N THR A 696 20.11 -21.57 -15.72
CA THR A 696 18.72 -21.89 -15.39
C THR A 696 18.73 -23.20 -14.61
N PRO A 697 18.08 -23.28 -13.43
CA PRO A 697 17.90 -24.55 -12.75
C PRO A 697 17.32 -25.57 -13.76
N PRO A 698 17.72 -26.85 -13.72
CA PRO A 698 17.10 -27.86 -14.57
C PRO A 698 15.58 -27.85 -14.36
N ASP A 699 14.79 -27.97 -15.43
CA ASP A 699 13.30 -27.92 -15.42
C ASP A 699 12.61 -28.90 -14.43
N ASN A 700 13.36 -29.83 -13.82
CA ASN A 700 12.87 -30.89 -12.96
C ASN A 700 13.11 -30.66 -11.46
N VAL A 701 13.58 -29.48 -11.03
CA VAL A 701 13.77 -29.15 -9.60
C VAL A 701 12.71 -28.13 -9.17
N LEU A 702 11.89 -28.48 -8.17
CA LEU A 702 11.02 -27.51 -7.50
C LEU A 702 11.91 -26.52 -6.75
N VAL A 703 12.09 -25.32 -7.31
CA VAL A 703 12.85 -24.22 -6.71
C VAL A 703 11.95 -23.01 -6.61
N THR A 704 11.87 -22.43 -5.43
CA THR A 704 11.27 -21.11 -5.25
C THR A 704 12.29 -20.05 -5.64
N ASP A 705 11.97 -19.17 -6.58
CA ASP A 705 12.81 -18.02 -6.93
C ASP A 705 12.13 -16.68 -6.68
N LEU A 706 12.96 -15.66 -6.42
CA LEU A 706 12.51 -14.27 -6.25
C LEU A 706 13.60 -13.32 -6.74
N ASP A 707 13.23 -12.40 -7.62
CA ASP A 707 14.06 -11.27 -8.01
C ASP A 707 13.83 -10.09 -7.07
N LEU A 708 14.90 -9.50 -6.56
CA LEU A 708 14.87 -8.25 -5.80
C LEU A 708 15.76 -7.20 -6.47
N TYR A 709 15.28 -5.97 -6.49
CA TYR A 709 16.01 -4.81 -6.99
C TYR A 709 16.54 -3.99 -5.81
N VAL A 710 17.82 -3.64 -5.86
CA VAL A 710 18.50 -2.96 -4.75
C VAL A 710 18.94 -1.57 -5.19
N HIS A 711 18.53 -0.56 -4.44
CA HIS A 711 18.83 0.84 -4.66
C HIS A 711 19.84 1.32 -3.63
N VAL A 712 20.71 2.25 -4.05
CA VAL A 712 21.71 2.83 -3.17
C VAL A 712 21.85 4.32 -3.39
N ARG A 713 22.01 5.06 -2.31
CA ARG A 713 22.19 6.52 -2.32
C ARG A 713 23.43 6.92 -1.54
N GLY A 714 24.24 7.80 -2.13
CA GLY A 714 25.40 8.40 -1.51
C GLY A 714 25.04 9.49 -0.49
N PRO A 715 25.86 9.71 0.55
CA PRO A 715 25.67 10.80 1.50
C PRO A 715 25.81 12.18 0.84
N SER A 716 26.48 12.24 -0.32
CA SER A 716 26.54 13.42 -1.18
C SER A 716 26.66 13.00 -2.65
N PRO A 717 26.40 13.89 -3.62
CA PRO A 717 26.50 13.57 -5.05
C PRO A 717 27.88 13.10 -5.53
N THR A 718 28.93 13.31 -4.73
CA THR A 718 30.32 12.99 -5.06
C THR A 718 30.91 11.88 -4.20
N GLN A 719 30.10 11.22 -3.36
CA GLN A 719 30.56 10.14 -2.48
C GLN A 719 29.62 8.95 -2.57
N ALA A 720 30.21 7.76 -2.74
CA ALA A 720 29.49 6.50 -2.61
C ALA A 720 29.54 6.02 -1.14
N PRO A 721 28.49 5.36 -0.65
CA PRO A 721 28.56 4.69 0.65
C PRO A 721 29.56 3.51 0.59
N PRO A 722 29.97 2.96 1.75
CA PRO A 722 30.79 1.76 1.79
C PRO A 722 30.15 0.58 1.05
N ILE A 723 30.99 -0.32 0.52
CA ILE A 723 30.54 -1.61 0.00
C ILE A 723 29.93 -2.42 1.16
N GLU A 724 28.76 -3.00 0.91
CA GLU A 724 28.02 -3.80 1.89
C GLU A 724 27.78 -5.23 1.36
N ARG A 725 27.64 -6.18 2.29
CA ARG A 725 27.33 -7.58 1.98
C ARG A 725 25.93 -7.93 2.46
N PHE A 726 25.13 -8.52 1.58
CA PHE A 726 23.75 -8.88 1.88
C PHE A 726 23.54 -10.39 1.86
N VAL A 727 22.66 -10.83 2.76
CA VAL A 727 22.15 -12.20 2.89
C VAL A 727 20.64 -12.14 2.66
N ALA A 728 20.08 -13.13 1.99
CA ALA A 728 18.63 -13.28 1.90
C ALA A 728 18.09 -13.98 3.16
N SER A 729 16.92 -13.56 3.61
CA SER A 729 16.20 -14.23 4.71
C SER A 729 14.73 -14.36 4.40
N PHE A 730 14.09 -15.40 4.93
CA PHE A 730 12.63 -15.55 4.95
C PHE A 730 12.18 -16.20 6.26
N THR A 731 10.92 -16.05 6.62
CA THR A 731 10.32 -16.67 7.80
C THR A 731 9.53 -17.90 7.36
N GLY A 732 9.89 -19.06 7.90
CA GLY A 732 9.16 -20.32 7.68
C GLY A 732 7.83 -20.33 8.43
N SER A 733 6.83 -21.01 7.86
CA SER A 733 5.52 -21.17 8.52
C SER A 733 5.62 -22.04 9.78
N ASN A 734 4.53 -22.06 10.57
CA ASN A 734 4.36 -22.98 11.71
C ASN A 734 5.54 -22.93 12.70
N ASP A 735 5.98 -21.72 13.04
CA ASP A 735 7.05 -21.46 14.01
C ASP A 735 8.42 -22.07 13.68
N GLN A 736 8.69 -22.37 12.41
CA GLN A 736 10.01 -22.85 11.95
C GLN A 736 11.12 -21.79 12.06
N GLY A 737 10.77 -20.53 12.33
CA GLY A 737 11.71 -19.43 12.53
C GLY A 737 12.21 -18.80 11.22
N THR A 738 13.25 -17.98 11.33
CA THR A 738 13.85 -17.28 10.18
C THR A 738 15.04 -18.04 9.63
N PHE A 739 15.06 -18.25 8.32
CA PHE A 739 16.15 -18.88 7.59
C PHE A 739 17.02 -17.83 6.90
N TYR A 740 18.30 -18.13 6.73
CA TYR A 740 19.28 -17.23 6.11
C TYR A 740 20.10 -17.97 5.05
N SER A 741 20.36 -17.32 3.91
CA SER A 741 21.06 -17.97 2.79
C SER A 741 22.51 -18.33 3.09
N ASP A 742 23.18 -17.64 4.01
CA ASP A 742 24.56 -17.94 4.41
C ASP A 742 24.69 -19.08 5.42
N LEU A 743 23.56 -19.60 5.93
CA LEU A 743 23.52 -20.80 6.78
C LEU A 743 23.17 -22.07 6.00
N HIS A 744 22.67 -21.92 4.76
CA HIS A 744 22.27 -23.04 3.88
C HIS A 744 22.75 -22.86 2.43
N PRO A 745 24.02 -22.45 2.18
CA PRO A 745 24.49 -22.18 0.82
C PRO A 745 24.58 -23.48 -0.01
N SER A 746 24.47 -23.38 -1.32
CA SER A 746 25.04 -24.43 -2.19
C SER A 746 26.55 -24.24 -2.33
N GLU A 747 27.30 -25.34 -2.36
CA GLU A 747 28.73 -25.31 -2.72
C GLU A 747 28.90 -24.64 -4.09
N ASN A 748 29.48 -23.44 -4.11
CA ASN A 748 29.67 -22.66 -5.34
C ASN A 748 31.12 -22.16 -5.53
N ASN A 749 32.03 -22.53 -4.62
CA ASN A 749 33.48 -22.26 -4.65
C ASN A 749 33.84 -20.81 -5.04
N ASN A 750 32.99 -19.84 -4.69
CA ASN A 750 33.19 -18.42 -5.00
C ASN A 750 32.89 -17.53 -3.79
N ASP A 751 33.24 -16.25 -3.89
CA ASP A 751 33.07 -15.28 -2.79
C ASP A 751 31.60 -14.98 -2.43
N ASP A 752 30.62 -15.47 -3.20
CA ASP A 752 29.18 -15.24 -3.03
C ASP A 752 28.46 -16.51 -2.48
N GLU A 753 29.15 -17.33 -1.68
CA GLU A 753 28.55 -18.49 -0.99
C GLU A 753 27.49 -18.04 0.03
N GLY A 754 26.21 -18.09 -0.36
CA GLY A 754 25.07 -17.70 0.47
C GLY A 754 24.91 -16.21 0.76
N HIS A 755 25.69 -15.34 0.12
CA HIS A 755 25.63 -13.89 0.28
C HIS A 755 26.09 -13.17 -0.99
N VAL A 756 25.80 -11.88 -1.15
CA VAL A 756 26.26 -11.07 -2.29
C VAL A 756 26.96 -9.80 -1.82
N THR A 757 28.00 -9.40 -2.55
CA THR A 757 28.65 -8.10 -2.40
C THR A 757 28.16 -7.14 -3.48
N LEU A 758 27.50 -6.05 -3.10
CA LEU A 758 26.97 -5.04 -4.03
C LEU A 758 27.82 -3.76 -4.00
N LYS A 759 28.10 -3.20 -5.18
CA LYS A 759 29.08 -2.11 -5.35
C LYS A 759 28.40 -0.79 -5.70
N PRO A 760 28.33 0.16 -4.76
CA PRO A 760 27.89 1.51 -5.09
C PRO A 760 28.97 2.25 -5.91
N VAL A 761 28.53 2.94 -6.96
CA VAL A 761 29.38 3.74 -7.84
C VAL A 761 29.09 5.23 -7.60
N VAL A 762 30.12 6.07 -7.58
CA VAL A 762 29.91 7.52 -7.44
C VAL A 762 29.21 8.04 -8.71
N PRO A 763 28.12 8.82 -8.61
CA PRO A 763 27.51 9.45 -9.77
C PRO A 763 28.54 10.28 -10.55
N PRO A 764 28.47 10.32 -11.89
CA PRO A 764 29.43 11.06 -12.70
C PRO A 764 29.44 12.55 -12.32
N VAL A 765 30.62 13.16 -12.28
CA VAL A 765 30.75 14.62 -12.21
C VAL A 765 30.39 15.19 -13.57
N LYS A 766 29.47 16.16 -13.60
CA LYS A 766 28.97 16.75 -14.85
C LYS A 766 29.80 17.99 -15.16
N VAL A 767 30.44 18.01 -16.32
CA VAL A 767 31.20 19.16 -16.80
C VAL A 767 30.61 19.70 -18.09
N ALA A 768 30.87 20.98 -18.41
CA ALA A 768 30.28 21.62 -19.58
C ALA A 768 30.60 20.91 -20.90
N SER A 769 31.77 20.24 -21.00
CA SER A 769 32.16 19.46 -22.19
C SER A 769 31.32 18.21 -22.43
N ASP A 770 30.58 17.73 -21.43
CA ASP A 770 29.69 16.57 -21.59
C ASP A 770 28.37 16.94 -22.27
N TYR A 771 28.10 18.24 -22.46
CA TYR A 771 26.86 18.73 -23.02
C TYR A 771 27.07 19.26 -24.43
N THR A 772 26.14 18.93 -25.30
CA THR A 772 25.98 19.60 -26.59
C THR A 772 24.80 20.55 -26.50
N PHE A 773 25.03 21.79 -26.93
CA PHE A 773 24.00 22.82 -26.98
C PHE A 773 24.25 23.67 -28.22
N ARG A 774 23.57 23.32 -29.30
CA ARG A 774 23.76 23.91 -30.63
C ARG A 774 22.41 24.32 -31.19
N ASP A 775 22.43 25.41 -31.94
CA ASP A 775 21.30 25.91 -32.72
C ASP A 775 21.13 25.17 -34.04
N ASP A 776 19.87 24.96 -34.43
CA ASP A 776 19.47 24.64 -35.79
C ASP A 776 18.39 25.64 -36.25
N ARG A 777 18.69 26.39 -37.32
CA ARG A 777 17.77 27.37 -37.92
C ARG A 777 16.67 26.62 -38.67
N VAL A 778 15.45 26.69 -38.14
CA VAL A 778 14.28 25.97 -38.70
C VAL A 778 13.35 26.88 -39.50
N ALA A 779 13.37 28.18 -39.28
CA ALA A 779 12.57 29.15 -40.04
C ALA A 779 13.27 30.51 -40.15
N GLY A 780 13.00 31.23 -41.26
CA GLY A 780 13.52 32.59 -41.49
C GLY A 780 14.72 32.71 -42.42
N GLY A 781 15.03 31.69 -43.23
CA GLY A 781 16.16 31.69 -44.18
C GLY A 781 17.50 31.33 -43.53
N GLY A 782 18.53 31.07 -44.35
CA GLY A 782 19.91 31.11 -43.85
C GLY A 782 20.66 29.82 -43.54
N LYS A 783 20.04 28.64 -43.62
CA LYS A 783 20.81 27.38 -43.43
C LYS A 783 21.89 27.32 -44.52
N GLU A 784 23.15 27.50 -44.12
CA GLU A 784 24.32 27.62 -45.02
C GLU A 784 24.27 28.80 -46.02
N GLY A 785 23.54 29.88 -45.72
CA GLY A 785 23.50 31.09 -46.55
C GLY A 785 22.49 31.07 -47.71
N GLN A 786 21.55 30.12 -47.74
CA GLN A 786 20.45 30.12 -48.72
C GLN A 786 19.50 31.32 -48.52
N GLY A 787 19.20 32.06 -49.59
CA GLY A 787 18.31 33.22 -49.60
C GLY A 787 19.01 34.59 -49.60
N ARG A 788 20.36 34.62 -49.55
CA ARG A 788 21.15 35.85 -49.67
C ARG A 788 21.16 36.36 -51.12
N PRO A 789 21.23 37.69 -51.36
CA PRO A 789 21.56 38.22 -52.68
C PRO A 789 22.88 37.61 -53.20
N THR A 790 22.86 36.97 -54.36
CA THR A 790 24.06 36.46 -55.04
C THR A 790 24.36 37.32 -56.27
N GLY A 791 25.62 37.75 -56.42
CA GLY A 791 26.05 38.60 -57.54
C GLY A 791 27.43 39.24 -57.33
N PRO A 792 28.01 39.90 -58.35
CA PRO A 792 29.32 40.57 -58.25
C PRO A 792 29.30 41.64 -57.13
N GLY A 793 30.16 41.49 -56.13
CA GLY A 793 30.24 42.39 -54.96
C GLY A 793 29.68 41.82 -53.65
N TRP A 794 29.19 40.58 -53.64
CA TRP A 794 28.74 39.88 -52.43
C TRP A 794 29.63 38.67 -52.15
N ASP A 795 30.64 38.84 -51.29
CA ASP A 795 31.52 37.75 -50.86
C ASP A 795 30.74 36.70 -50.06
N PRO A 796 31.04 35.39 -50.17
CA PRO A 796 30.47 34.35 -49.31
C PRO A 796 30.63 34.74 -47.84
N LEU A 797 29.64 34.41 -47.00
CA LEU A 797 29.79 34.58 -45.55
C LEU A 797 31.02 33.76 -45.11
N PRO A 798 32.02 34.37 -44.46
CA PRO A 798 33.11 33.63 -43.87
C PRO A 798 32.57 32.52 -42.97
N ALA A 799 33.23 31.37 -42.95
CA ALA A 799 32.80 30.25 -42.12
C ALA A 799 32.70 30.70 -40.64
N GLY A 800 31.48 30.71 -40.10
CA GLY A 800 31.19 31.14 -38.72
C GLY A 800 30.61 32.55 -38.56
N GLU A 801 30.47 33.35 -39.62
CA GLU A 801 29.69 34.60 -39.57
C GLU A 801 28.20 34.31 -39.70
N ASN A 802 27.38 35.08 -38.96
CA ASN A 802 25.93 34.90 -38.91
C ASN A 802 25.21 35.80 -39.92
N ASP A 803 24.02 35.40 -40.34
CA ASP A 803 23.22 36.07 -41.37
C ASP A 803 22.03 36.86 -40.80
N PHE A 804 22.05 37.08 -39.49
CA PHE A 804 20.95 37.65 -38.71
C PHE A 804 20.55 39.07 -39.14
N ASP A 805 21.45 39.80 -39.80
CA ASP A 805 21.20 41.14 -40.35
C ASP A 805 20.37 41.12 -41.64
N TYR A 806 20.35 39.99 -42.36
CA TYR A 806 19.55 39.80 -43.58
C TYR A 806 18.16 39.24 -43.30
N PHE A 807 17.98 38.59 -42.15
CA PHE A 807 16.76 37.92 -41.77
C PHE A 807 16.29 38.41 -40.40
N LEU A 808 15.39 39.40 -40.38
CA LEU A 808 14.90 40.02 -39.13
C LEU A 808 13.96 39.09 -38.33
N LYS A 809 13.36 38.09 -39.00
CA LYS A 809 12.46 37.11 -38.39
C LYS A 809 13.00 35.71 -38.58
N THR A 810 13.42 35.08 -37.49
CA THR A 810 14.06 33.76 -37.50
C THR A 810 13.60 32.92 -36.33
N THR A 811 13.67 31.60 -36.45
CA THR A 811 13.44 30.68 -35.34
C THR A 811 14.52 29.61 -35.35
N ASP A 812 15.22 29.51 -34.23
CA ASP A 812 16.28 28.54 -33.98
C ASP A 812 15.84 27.55 -32.90
N TYR A 813 16.14 26.27 -33.10
CA TYR A 813 15.96 25.24 -32.08
C TYR A 813 17.31 24.91 -31.44
N TRP A 814 17.35 25.07 -30.12
CA TRP A 814 18.51 24.76 -29.28
C TRP A 814 18.23 23.48 -28.50
N ARG A 815 18.86 22.38 -28.91
CA ARG A 815 18.65 21.07 -28.30
C ARG A 815 19.76 20.78 -27.30
N VAL A 816 19.37 20.31 -26.11
CA VAL A 816 20.31 19.85 -25.08
C VAL A 816 20.58 18.36 -25.31
N GLY A 817 21.83 18.04 -25.60
CA GLY A 817 22.34 16.67 -25.58
C GLY A 817 23.30 16.47 -24.41
N TYR A 818 23.30 15.29 -23.84
CA TYR A 818 24.26 14.89 -22.82
C TYR A 818 24.96 13.59 -23.25
N LYS A 819 26.29 13.64 -23.32
CA LYS A 819 27.14 12.54 -23.74
C LYS A 819 28.46 12.61 -23.00
N ARG A 820 28.70 11.64 -22.11
CA ARG A 820 30.01 11.45 -21.49
C ARG A 820 30.98 10.79 -22.47
N GLU A 821 32.28 11.02 -22.28
CA GLU A 821 33.32 10.36 -23.05
C GLU A 821 33.17 8.83 -22.98
N GLY A 822 33.08 8.17 -24.14
CA GLY A 822 32.86 6.72 -24.24
C GLY A 822 31.43 6.23 -23.97
N ALA A 823 30.47 7.12 -23.67
CA ALA A 823 29.07 6.76 -23.45
C ALA A 823 28.17 7.02 -24.66
N ARG A 824 26.96 6.43 -24.63
CA ARG A 824 25.88 6.75 -25.58
C ARG A 824 25.26 8.10 -25.23
N ASP A 825 24.58 8.72 -26.19
CA ASP A 825 23.79 9.91 -25.92
C ASP A 825 22.65 9.53 -24.97
N LEU A 826 22.52 10.25 -23.86
CA LEU A 826 21.52 9.97 -22.82
C LEU A 826 20.39 10.99 -22.91
N LEU A 827 19.16 10.48 -22.89
CA LEU A 827 17.94 11.28 -22.78
C LEU A 827 17.58 11.49 -21.31
N PHE A 828 16.69 12.45 -21.09
CA PHE A 828 16.15 12.78 -19.78
C PHE A 828 14.76 12.18 -19.59
N THR A 829 14.49 11.68 -18.41
CA THR A 829 13.15 11.22 -18.01
C THR A 829 12.30 12.35 -17.45
N ARG A 830 12.95 13.44 -16.99
CA ARG A 830 12.27 14.59 -16.35
C ARG A 830 12.97 15.92 -16.67
N CYS A 831 12.18 17.00 -16.75
CA CYS A 831 12.64 18.39 -16.79
C CYS A 831 11.73 19.29 -15.93
N ASN A 832 12.29 19.94 -14.90
CA ASN A 832 11.58 20.94 -14.09
C ASN A 832 12.33 22.28 -14.08
N PHE A 833 11.64 23.39 -14.34
CA PHE A 833 12.22 24.72 -14.25
C PHE A 833 12.08 25.30 -12.83
N GLU A 834 13.16 25.85 -12.28
CA GLU A 834 13.19 26.46 -10.93
C GLU A 834 12.71 27.93 -10.92
N GLY A 835 11.80 28.29 -11.82
CA GLY A 835 11.31 29.65 -11.99
C GLY A 835 10.72 29.90 -13.37
N HIS A 836 11.12 31.01 -13.98
CA HIS A 836 10.73 31.39 -15.33
C HIS A 836 11.13 30.33 -16.36
N GLN A 837 10.31 30.14 -17.39
CA GLN A 837 10.57 29.17 -18.47
C GLN A 837 10.96 29.82 -19.80
N SER A 838 10.82 31.15 -19.89
CA SER A 838 11.17 31.94 -21.06
C SER A 838 12.17 33.02 -20.69
N LEU A 839 12.99 33.37 -21.68
CA LEU A 839 13.91 34.49 -21.67
C LEU A 839 13.45 35.48 -22.73
N VAL A 840 13.73 36.76 -22.50
CA VAL A 840 13.54 37.80 -23.52
C VAL A 840 14.77 38.70 -23.62
N GLN A 841 15.00 39.30 -24.79
CA GLN A 841 16.08 40.27 -24.98
C GLN A 841 15.76 41.22 -26.14
N TRP A 842 15.97 42.52 -25.94
CA TRP A 842 15.96 43.52 -27.01
C TRP A 842 17.37 43.80 -27.55
N GLU A 843 17.50 44.35 -28.76
CA GLU A 843 18.83 44.76 -29.27
C GLU A 843 19.53 45.75 -28.37
N SER A 844 18.74 46.68 -27.83
CA SER A 844 19.22 47.85 -27.13
C SER A 844 18.31 48.21 -25.97
N GLY A 845 18.85 48.96 -25.03
CA GLY A 845 18.12 49.46 -23.87
C GLY A 845 17.14 50.60 -24.19
N TYR A 846 17.08 51.09 -25.44
CA TYR A 846 16.24 52.24 -25.78
C TYR A 846 14.75 51.88 -25.79
N GLY A 847 13.89 52.79 -25.31
CA GLY A 847 12.45 52.52 -25.22
C GLY A 847 11.74 52.35 -26.57
N ASN A 848 12.31 52.87 -27.66
CA ASN A 848 11.80 52.71 -29.02
C ASN A 848 12.37 51.49 -29.75
N GLU A 849 13.22 50.67 -29.11
CA GLU A 849 13.71 49.41 -29.69
C GLU A 849 12.54 48.45 -29.93
N THR A 850 12.51 47.82 -31.10
CA THR A 850 11.47 46.85 -31.49
C THR A 850 12.04 45.48 -31.84
N MET A 851 13.35 45.39 -32.08
CA MET A 851 14.02 44.14 -32.40
C MET A 851 14.17 43.29 -31.13
N PHE A 852 13.47 42.17 -31.10
CA PHE A 852 13.15 41.41 -29.91
C PHE A 852 13.38 39.91 -30.12
N SER A 853 14.03 39.27 -29.16
CA SER A 853 14.17 37.81 -29.06
C SER A 853 13.37 37.30 -27.87
N TYR A 854 12.74 36.15 -28.03
CA TYR A 854 12.14 35.40 -26.91
C TYR A 854 12.40 33.91 -27.04
N THR A 855 12.33 33.19 -25.91
CA THR A 855 12.44 31.73 -25.89
C THR A 855 11.13 31.06 -25.51
N GLY A 856 10.84 29.94 -26.16
CA GLY A 856 9.94 28.91 -25.66
C GLY A 856 10.72 27.66 -25.29
N TYR A 857 10.03 26.65 -24.77
CA TYR A 857 10.62 25.36 -24.47
C TYR A 857 9.70 24.22 -24.89
N ALA A 858 10.30 23.05 -25.10
CA ALA A 858 9.58 21.81 -25.26
C ALA A 858 10.33 20.69 -24.54
N PHE A 859 9.59 19.90 -23.77
CA PHE A 859 10.07 18.68 -23.15
C PHE A 859 8.89 17.71 -23.06
N HIS A 860 9.05 16.53 -23.66
CA HIS A 860 8.01 15.51 -23.75
C HIS A 860 8.46 14.28 -22.99
N THR A 861 7.65 13.80 -22.05
CA THR A 861 7.95 12.61 -21.23
C THR A 861 7.44 11.37 -21.93
N PHE A 862 8.15 10.24 -21.80
CA PHE A 862 7.77 8.98 -22.42
C PHE A 862 7.65 7.88 -21.37
N PRO A 863 6.76 6.89 -21.57
CA PRO A 863 6.83 5.62 -20.86
C PRO A 863 8.14 4.90 -21.19
N PRO A 864 8.70 4.11 -20.26
CA PRO A 864 9.91 3.33 -20.51
C PRO A 864 9.74 2.42 -21.72
N GLN A 865 10.81 2.21 -22.52
CA GLN A 865 10.81 1.35 -23.73
C GLN A 865 10.00 1.91 -24.91
N GLN A 866 9.44 3.12 -24.77
CA GLN A 866 8.81 3.88 -25.84
C GLN A 866 9.62 5.13 -26.18
N GLU A 867 10.94 5.10 -25.97
CA GLU A 867 11.84 6.20 -26.30
C GLU A 867 11.70 6.57 -27.79
N ASN A 868 11.75 7.87 -28.09
CA ASN A 868 11.76 8.42 -29.46
C ASN A 868 10.44 8.28 -30.27
N LYS A 869 9.28 8.13 -29.63
CA LYS A 869 7.99 8.25 -30.34
C LYS A 869 7.67 9.74 -30.61
N PRO A 870 7.13 10.08 -31.80
CA PRO A 870 6.60 11.42 -32.06
C PRO A 870 5.43 11.73 -31.12
N GLU A 871 5.49 12.87 -30.44
CA GLU A 871 4.42 13.37 -29.58
C GLU A 871 3.82 14.67 -30.13
N ASN A 872 2.82 15.19 -29.40
CA ASN A 872 2.18 16.47 -29.71
C ASN A 872 3.25 17.55 -29.94
N ARG A 873 3.18 18.21 -31.10
CA ARG A 873 4.16 19.21 -31.55
C ARG A 873 3.92 20.56 -30.89
N VAL A 874 3.95 20.61 -29.55
CA VAL A 874 3.63 21.80 -28.76
C VAL A 874 4.88 22.43 -28.18
N ILE A 875 5.00 23.75 -28.34
CA ILE A 875 6.00 24.60 -27.69
C ILE A 875 5.29 25.40 -26.60
N SER A 876 5.83 25.34 -25.39
CA SER A 876 5.33 26.04 -24.22
C SER A 876 6.14 27.32 -23.97
N PHE A 877 5.53 28.27 -23.26
CA PHE A 877 6.11 29.57 -22.95
C PHE A 877 5.79 29.95 -21.51
N ASP A 878 6.58 30.85 -20.95
CA ASP A 878 6.28 31.48 -19.66
C ASP A 878 4.94 32.23 -19.71
N ASP A 879 4.16 32.13 -18.64
CA ASP A 879 2.83 32.73 -18.52
C ASP A 879 2.83 34.24 -18.76
N ILE A 880 3.88 34.96 -18.37
CA ILE A 880 3.97 36.42 -18.58
C ILE A 880 4.01 36.72 -20.08
N LEU A 881 4.76 35.92 -20.85
CA LEU A 881 4.85 36.06 -22.30
C LEU A 881 3.55 35.61 -22.98
N GLY A 882 2.96 34.51 -22.52
CA GLY A 882 1.72 33.92 -23.06
C GLY A 882 0.48 34.80 -22.95
N LYS A 883 0.45 35.78 -22.03
CA LYS A 883 -0.69 36.71 -21.85
C LYS A 883 -0.77 37.82 -22.90
N ARG A 884 0.25 37.98 -23.74
CA ARG A 884 0.31 39.07 -24.73
C ARG A 884 -0.18 38.62 -26.10
N ALA A 885 -0.82 39.54 -26.81
CA ALA A 885 -1.16 39.35 -28.22
C ALA A 885 0.03 39.61 -29.16
N VAL A 886 1.03 40.38 -28.70
CA VAL A 886 2.25 40.72 -29.44
C VAL A 886 3.47 40.45 -28.54
N PRO A 887 4.47 39.68 -29.01
CA PRO A 887 4.55 39.10 -30.35
C PRO A 887 3.61 37.90 -30.50
N VAL A 888 3.26 37.55 -31.74
CA VAL A 888 2.48 36.34 -32.01
C VAL A 888 3.38 35.13 -31.73
N LEU A 889 3.12 34.46 -30.61
CA LEU A 889 3.86 33.27 -30.22
C LEU A 889 3.60 32.13 -31.20
N LYS A 890 4.60 31.25 -31.34
CA LYS A 890 4.55 30.08 -32.22
C LYS A 890 4.51 28.81 -31.38
N PRO A 891 3.33 28.36 -30.94
CA PRO A 891 3.19 27.21 -30.04
C PRO A 891 3.31 25.86 -30.75
N VAL A 892 3.66 25.85 -32.04
CA VAL A 892 3.78 24.65 -32.86
C VAL A 892 5.14 24.65 -33.56
N TYR A 893 5.71 23.47 -33.71
CA TYR A 893 6.98 23.27 -34.38
C TYR A 893 6.94 23.66 -35.88
N GLU A 894 7.93 24.43 -36.33
CA GLU A 894 8.09 24.97 -37.70
C GLU A 894 8.38 23.92 -38.79
N ASN A 895 9.19 22.89 -38.52
CA ASN A 895 9.66 21.91 -39.52
C ASN A 895 9.19 20.48 -39.18
N ALA A 896 9.05 19.59 -40.16
CA ALA A 896 8.54 18.22 -39.95
C ALA A 896 9.42 17.30 -39.08
N GLU A 897 10.52 17.79 -38.49
CA GLU A 897 11.25 17.03 -37.48
C GLU A 897 10.39 16.86 -36.24
N ASP A 898 10.22 15.63 -35.79
CA ASP A 898 9.37 15.32 -34.66
C ASP A 898 10.07 15.62 -33.33
N PRO A 899 9.32 16.08 -32.31
CA PRO A 899 9.84 16.15 -30.96
C PRO A 899 10.33 14.77 -30.51
N VAL A 900 11.53 14.73 -29.94
CA VAL A 900 12.09 13.52 -29.33
C VAL A 900 11.75 13.54 -27.85
N SER A 901 10.92 12.60 -27.40
CA SER A 901 10.63 12.47 -25.97
C SER A 901 11.92 12.25 -25.18
N GLY A 902 12.06 13.00 -24.09
CA GLY A 902 13.25 13.04 -23.24
C GLY A 902 14.36 14.00 -23.66
N GLN A 903 14.17 14.77 -24.73
CA GLN A 903 15.10 15.83 -25.10
C GLN A 903 14.54 17.19 -24.69
N LEU A 904 15.33 17.97 -23.94
CA LEU A 904 15.01 19.38 -23.69
C LEU A 904 15.39 20.21 -24.92
N MET A 905 14.41 20.94 -25.45
CA MET A 905 14.60 21.90 -26.53
C MET A 905 14.18 23.29 -26.06
N LEU A 906 15.01 24.30 -26.31
CA LEU A 906 14.65 25.70 -26.21
C LEU A 906 14.51 26.28 -27.61
N THR A 907 13.48 27.09 -27.84
CA THR A 907 13.40 27.88 -29.07
C THR A 907 14.01 29.25 -28.83
N LEU A 908 14.61 29.85 -29.85
CA LEU A 908 14.99 31.25 -29.87
C LEU A 908 14.33 31.89 -31.09
N THR A 909 13.28 32.66 -30.87
CA THR A 909 12.54 33.32 -31.94
C THR A 909 12.84 34.81 -31.94
N ARG A 910 13.22 35.32 -33.11
CA ARG A 910 13.51 36.73 -33.37
C ARG A 910 12.36 37.36 -34.14
N VAL A 911 11.94 38.53 -33.70
CA VAL A 911 10.89 39.36 -34.32
C VAL A 911 11.27 40.84 -34.19
N ASP A 912 10.54 41.71 -34.88
CA ASP A 912 10.83 43.14 -35.02
C ASP A 912 9.64 44.04 -34.63
N ASP A 913 8.59 43.47 -34.02
CA ASP A 913 7.29 44.09 -33.82
C ASP A 913 6.94 44.41 -32.35
N LEU A 914 7.85 44.15 -31.40
CA LEU A 914 7.61 44.39 -29.97
C LEU A 914 8.43 45.55 -29.42
N ARG A 915 7.79 46.72 -29.30
CA ARG A 915 8.40 47.91 -28.72
C ARG A 915 8.66 47.77 -27.21
N ARG A 916 9.92 47.93 -26.80
CA ARG A 916 10.37 47.79 -25.39
C ARG A 916 9.57 48.64 -24.40
N SER A 917 9.29 49.92 -24.72
CA SER A 917 8.55 50.81 -23.82
C SER A 917 7.09 50.40 -23.56
N THR A 918 6.56 49.45 -24.33
CA THR A 918 5.17 48.95 -24.20
C THR A 918 5.09 47.54 -23.60
N ALA A 919 6.24 46.97 -23.24
CA ALA A 919 6.39 45.60 -22.76
C ALA A 919 7.16 45.55 -21.43
N THR A 920 6.87 46.47 -20.51
CA THR A 920 7.55 46.58 -19.21
C THR A 920 7.34 45.37 -18.31
N ASP A 921 6.23 44.67 -18.47
CA ASP A 921 5.91 43.39 -17.85
C ASP A 921 6.94 42.30 -18.18
N LEU A 922 7.47 42.29 -19.41
CA LEU A 922 8.45 41.31 -19.85
C LEU A 922 9.88 41.58 -19.34
N LEU A 923 10.13 42.72 -18.68
CA LEU A 923 11.45 43.02 -18.10
C LEU A 923 11.85 42.03 -17.00
N ALA A 924 10.88 41.35 -16.38
CA ALA A 924 11.14 40.26 -15.43
C ALA A 924 11.84 39.04 -16.09
N LEU A 925 11.70 38.89 -17.41
CA LEU A 925 12.31 37.81 -18.20
C LEU A 925 13.61 38.25 -18.91
N ASN A 926 13.99 39.53 -18.77
CA ASN A 926 15.14 40.12 -19.45
C ASN A 926 16.40 40.05 -18.57
N ASP A 927 17.56 39.75 -19.17
CA ASP A 927 18.86 39.63 -18.48
C ASP A 927 18.91 38.61 -17.31
N ILE A 928 17.98 37.66 -17.26
CA ILE A 928 17.97 36.56 -16.28
C ILE A 928 18.59 35.28 -16.85
N SER A 929 18.76 34.28 -15.98
CA SER A 929 18.95 32.89 -16.38
C SER A 929 17.71 32.08 -16.02
N ILE A 930 17.30 31.17 -16.90
CA ILE A 930 16.38 30.09 -16.53
C ILE A 930 17.18 28.89 -16.08
N VAL A 931 16.70 28.17 -15.06
CA VAL A 931 17.36 26.99 -14.50
C VAL A 931 16.47 25.78 -14.67
N ALA A 932 16.97 24.74 -15.33
CA ALA A 932 16.30 23.45 -15.51
C ALA A 932 16.99 22.37 -14.66
N ALA A 933 16.22 21.73 -13.77
CA ALA A 933 16.58 20.52 -13.06
C ALA A 933 16.07 19.30 -13.84
N LEU A 934 16.99 18.51 -14.38
CA LEU A 934 16.73 17.34 -15.21
C LEU A 934 17.16 16.04 -14.50
N LEU A 935 16.53 14.94 -14.88
CA LEU A 935 16.88 13.58 -14.45
C LEU A 935 17.15 12.72 -15.70
N ASP A 936 18.30 12.07 -15.81
CA ASP A 936 18.65 11.23 -16.97
C ASP A 936 18.10 9.80 -16.86
N LEU A 937 18.21 9.03 -17.96
CA LEU A 937 17.82 7.62 -18.05
C LEU A 937 18.62 6.67 -17.12
N GLU A 938 19.72 7.13 -16.53
CA GLU A 938 20.48 6.39 -15.52
C GLU A 938 20.17 6.88 -14.09
N GLY A 939 19.25 7.84 -13.95
CA GLY A 939 18.83 8.39 -12.66
C GLY A 939 19.75 9.47 -12.10
N ASN A 940 20.69 9.99 -12.88
CA ASN A 940 21.55 11.09 -12.48
C ASN A 940 20.85 12.44 -12.65
N ARG A 941 21.13 13.35 -11.73
CA ARG A 941 20.59 14.71 -11.76
C ARG A 941 21.50 15.65 -12.51
N HIS A 942 20.88 16.58 -13.21
CA HIS A 942 21.53 17.67 -13.91
C HIS A 942 20.83 18.97 -13.54
N ARG A 943 21.59 20.03 -13.31
CA ARG A 943 21.06 21.36 -13.06
C ARG A 943 21.72 22.31 -14.05
N LEU A 944 20.96 22.78 -15.03
CA LEU A 944 21.46 23.54 -16.17
C LEU A 944 20.88 24.95 -16.14
N SER A 945 21.74 25.96 -16.30
CA SER A 945 21.34 27.35 -16.48
C SER A 945 21.42 27.72 -17.95
N PHE A 946 20.38 28.37 -18.46
CA PHE A 946 20.33 28.94 -19.80
C PHE A 946 20.14 30.44 -19.72
N ARG A 947 20.85 31.19 -20.54
CA ARG A 947 20.67 32.65 -20.67
C ARG A 947 20.91 33.10 -22.09
N VAL A 948 20.36 34.27 -22.41
CA VAL A 948 20.76 34.98 -23.63
C VAL A 948 22.18 35.53 -23.43
N ALA A 949 22.99 35.48 -24.49
CA ALA A 949 24.33 36.03 -24.44
C ALA A 949 24.27 37.57 -24.26
N PRO A 950 25.01 38.17 -23.31
CA PRO A 950 24.86 39.57 -22.91
C PRO A 950 24.89 40.58 -24.08
N ASP A 951 25.78 40.37 -25.05
CA ASP A 951 25.96 41.25 -26.20
C ASP A 951 25.42 40.65 -27.51
N ASN A 952 24.68 39.54 -27.42
CA ASN A 952 24.17 38.84 -28.60
C ASN A 952 22.82 38.17 -28.30
N ARG A 953 21.73 38.88 -28.58
CA ARG A 953 20.37 38.37 -28.44
C ARG A 953 20.04 37.15 -29.31
N ASN A 954 20.93 36.80 -30.24
CA ASN A 954 20.75 35.73 -31.21
C ASN A 954 21.42 34.42 -30.74
N LYS A 955 22.00 34.41 -29.53
CA LYS A 955 22.73 33.25 -29.01
C LYS A 955 22.31 32.93 -27.59
N LEU A 956 22.10 31.64 -27.32
CA LEU A 956 21.92 31.12 -25.97
C LEU A 956 23.22 30.53 -25.44
N LEU A 957 23.41 30.66 -24.13
CA LEU A 957 24.53 30.08 -23.39
C LEU A 957 23.97 29.06 -22.39
N LEU A 958 24.62 27.89 -22.34
CA LEU A 958 24.38 26.87 -21.32
C LEU A 958 25.52 26.89 -20.31
N ASN A 959 25.17 26.83 -19.02
CA ASN A 959 26.10 26.60 -17.92
C ASN A 959 25.63 25.41 -17.08
N VAL A 960 26.57 24.56 -16.66
CA VAL A 960 26.30 23.47 -15.71
C VAL A 960 26.43 24.01 -14.30
N LEU A 961 25.37 23.86 -13.51
CA LEU A 961 25.35 24.22 -12.09
C LEU A 961 25.71 22.99 -11.26
N THR A 962 26.43 23.22 -10.16
CA THR A 962 26.83 22.21 -9.17
C THR A 962 25.72 21.93 -8.17
#